data_AF-A0A1X0P4Y6-F1
#
_entry.id   AF-A0A1X0P4Y6-F1
#
_cell.length_a   1.000
_cell.length_b   1.000
_cell.length_c   1.000
_cell.angle_alpha   90.00
_cell.angle_beta   90.00
_cell.angle_gamma   90.00
#
_symmetry.space_group_name_H-M   'P 1'
#
loop_
_entity.id
_entity.type
_entity.pdbx_description
1 polymer ?
#
loop_
_entity_poly.entity_id
_entity_poly.type
_entity_poly.pdbx_seq_one_letter_code
_entity_poly.pdbx_strand_id
1 'polypeptide(L)'
;MSAEGDDPASCLRSGDILLMNRRCMKMRDPIGIAICLLNKTECPFDHVAMVMKLNEEQVEQQQQAGTIHPNDPISPSGTYVLETNLSGVTLRALENRLARSSSNSVSVRFLHMGETRDEHEKLLYNHLPRVSNIPYKMDFVGFIPSFFSPPDKMDRIKAAHKLYLLSKEIENINKLLPMMVHKKDDATTLQTLRQTYYEASIFLQDMYFPHLERLKNDNQVPLLNWNEGHFVVDGSNVENGLFCSELIAHLWQTSGIVSEFPPASSFRPFDFLDDTRFNFLISSILWGDIVTLADRRAPTAPVHRRFIEETNTLSKRLEFYRHISNNGNLENGLDSIYKWLIQSNTTRVVHHDLVANIVSMGVLFSMCGLMVAPLRLRWIECQLGVMLLRGSVWSLAAGLLTRDLFSVAVQGLTASIILRCLSYSTHTAPTNTNININKNSDSHSSTVHNGESRVLLGPSLLPPSKYCDTRHPFYTVAAVWLAAGAAAHVAATPILNAVLAQHFGPSTAASSSFSFARRGLLRGAVSLLPLAALLPQQAVWLTWYETAGASIIPTPASPLRQRPDLLQTEEWRHFRHKALLGAFAATTALDAVLYPLQRRCWRSFLAQIYKPAAAPSYGRRLYAGYSYRLAGNLTIMFSSSLSMYLLGVI
;
A
#
# COMPACT_ATOMS: atom_id res chain seq x y z
N MET A 1 -29.17 -38.38 -21.41
CA MET A 1 -27.74 -38.58 -21.13
C MET A 1 -27.34 -37.56 -20.09
N SER A 2 -27.30 -37.98 -18.83
CA SER A 2 -26.81 -37.20 -17.70
C SER A 2 -25.31 -37.00 -17.85
N ALA A 3 -24.85 -35.75 -17.89
CA ALA A 3 -23.43 -35.44 -17.80
C ALA A 3 -22.93 -35.94 -16.43
N GLU A 4 -22.14 -37.02 -16.43
CA GLU A 4 -21.22 -37.29 -15.32
C GLU A 4 -20.36 -36.05 -15.17
N GLY A 5 -20.56 -35.31 -14.07
CA GLY A 5 -19.73 -34.15 -13.76
C GLY A 5 -18.36 -34.67 -13.37
N ASP A 6 -17.39 -34.49 -14.26
CA ASP A 6 -15.98 -34.73 -13.96
C ASP A 6 -15.61 -34.04 -12.64
N ASP A 7 -15.08 -34.80 -11.68
CA ASP A 7 -14.60 -34.27 -10.42
C ASP A 7 -13.50 -33.23 -10.72
N PRO A 8 -13.67 -31.94 -10.38
CA PRO A 8 -12.67 -30.92 -10.69
C PRO A 8 -11.29 -31.24 -10.09
N ALA A 9 -11.21 -32.12 -9.09
CA ALA A 9 -9.94 -32.62 -8.56
C ALA A 9 -9.14 -33.50 -9.54
N SER A 10 -9.78 -34.19 -10.49
CA SER A 10 -9.09 -35.02 -11.48
C SER A 10 -8.35 -34.21 -12.54
N CYS A 11 -8.77 -32.96 -12.77
CA CYS A 11 -8.18 -32.04 -13.73
C CYS A 11 -6.95 -31.28 -13.20
N LEU A 12 -6.60 -31.44 -11.92
CA LEU A 12 -5.50 -30.71 -11.28
C LEU A 12 -4.13 -31.13 -11.83
N ARG A 13 -3.25 -30.15 -12.00
CA ARG A 13 -1.89 -30.30 -12.52
C ARG A 13 -0.85 -29.60 -11.63
N SER A 14 0.42 -29.98 -11.77
CA SER A 14 1.49 -29.43 -10.92
C SER A 14 1.75 -27.96 -11.22
N GLY A 15 1.62 -27.11 -10.22
CA GLY A 15 1.66 -25.66 -10.42
C GLY A 15 0.29 -25.00 -10.36
N ASP A 16 -0.83 -25.71 -10.31
CA ASP A 16 -2.12 -25.08 -10.01
C ASP A 16 -2.15 -24.57 -8.56
N ILE A 17 -2.96 -23.54 -8.29
CA ILE A 17 -2.98 -22.88 -6.97
C ILE A 17 -4.24 -23.24 -6.20
N LEU A 18 -4.08 -23.76 -4.98
CA LEU A 18 -5.15 -23.84 -4.00
C LEU A 18 -5.25 -22.55 -3.20
N LEU A 19 -6.47 -22.02 -3.11
CA LEU A 19 -6.85 -20.83 -2.38
C LEU A 19 -7.72 -21.26 -1.19
N MET A 20 -7.32 -20.90 0.04
CA MET A 20 -7.99 -21.38 1.25
C MET A 20 -8.51 -20.24 2.12
N ASN A 21 -9.81 -20.30 2.44
CA ASN A 21 -10.50 -19.35 3.31
C ASN A 21 -10.66 -19.96 4.70
N ARG A 22 -9.61 -19.92 5.53
CA ARG A 22 -9.60 -20.49 6.88
C ARG A 22 -10.36 -19.61 7.85
N ARG A 23 -10.98 -20.19 8.89
CA ARG A 23 -11.59 -19.38 9.96
C ARG A 23 -10.50 -18.87 10.90
N CYS A 24 -10.20 -17.56 10.86
CA CYS A 24 -9.12 -16.99 11.67
C CYS A 24 -9.27 -17.36 13.16
N MET A 25 -10.46 -17.21 13.75
CA MET A 25 -10.70 -17.51 15.17
C MET A 25 -10.68 -19.01 15.54
N LYS A 26 -10.55 -19.93 14.57
CA LYS A 26 -10.35 -21.36 14.83
C LYS A 26 -8.88 -21.76 14.86
N MET A 27 -7.97 -20.84 14.50
CA MET A 27 -6.53 -21.09 14.58
C MET A 27 -6.10 -21.08 16.05
N ARG A 28 -5.13 -21.93 16.40
CA ARG A 28 -4.61 -22.02 17.77
C ARG A 28 -3.50 -20.98 18.04
N ASP A 29 -2.81 -20.55 17.00
CA ASP A 29 -1.66 -19.65 17.09
C ASP A 29 -2.08 -18.18 16.93
N PRO A 30 -1.79 -17.29 17.89
CA PRO A 30 -2.05 -15.85 17.79
C PRO A 30 -1.43 -15.17 16.55
N ILE A 31 -0.21 -15.57 16.15
CA ILE A 31 0.47 -15.06 14.95
C ILE A 31 -0.31 -15.50 13.71
N GLY A 32 -0.71 -16.77 13.66
CA GLY A 32 -1.58 -17.29 12.59
C GLY A 32 -2.91 -16.54 12.48
N ILE A 33 -3.54 -16.23 13.62
CA ILE A 33 -4.76 -15.41 13.68
C ILE A 33 -4.49 -14.01 13.08
N ALA A 34 -3.41 -13.36 13.50
CA ALA A 34 -3.06 -12.02 13.04
C ALA A 34 -2.80 -11.99 11.52
N ILE A 35 -2.01 -12.92 10.99
CA ILE A 35 -1.75 -13.09 9.55
C ILE A 35 -3.07 -13.27 8.79
N CYS A 36 -3.93 -14.15 9.30
CA CYS A 36 -5.23 -14.42 8.69
C CYS A 36 -6.11 -13.17 8.63
N LEU A 37 -6.19 -12.42 9.73
CA LEU A 37 -6.97 -11.18 9.78
C LEU A 37 -6.42 -10.12 8.84
N LEU A 38 -5.09 -9.96 8.76
CA LEU A 38 -4.44 -9.00 7.88
C LEU A 38 -4.69 -9.33 6.40
N ASN A 39 -4.47 -10.58 5.97
CA ASN A 39 -4.75 -10.98 4.58
C ASN A 39 -6.23 -10.79 4.21
N LYS A 40 -7.13 -11.00 5.18
CA LYS A 40 -8.58 -10.83 4.98
C LYS A 40 -9.07 -9.40 4.84
N THR A 41 -8.21 -8.42 5.11
CA THR A 41 -8.54 -7.03 4.79
C THR A 41 -8.66 -6.81 3.28
N GLU A 42 -7.89 -7.55 2.47
CA GLU A 42 -7.87 -7.41 1.01
C GLU A 42 -8.72 -8.47 0.30
N CYS A 43 -8.59 -9.76 0.65
CA CYS A 43 -9.30 -10.85 -0.02
C CYS A 43 -9.79 -11.94 0.96
N PRO A 44 -10.79 -12.76 0.61
CA PRO A 44 -11.32 -13.76 1.55
C PRO A 44 -10.34 -14.92 1.85
N PHE A 45 -9.33 -15.13 1.01
CA PHE A 45 -8.36 -16.22 1.13
C PHE A 45 -7.13 -15.74 1.93
N ASP A 46 -6.81 -16.45 3.00
CA ASP A 46 -5.69 -16.09 3.88
C ASP A 46 -4.45 -16.97 3.70
N HIS A 47 -4.60 -18.05 2.92
CA HIS A 47 -3.56 -19.05 2.70
C HIS A 47 -3.65 -19.59 1.29
N VAL A 48 -2.48 -19.82 0.69
CA VAL A 48 -2.33 -20.42 -0.63
C VAL A 48 -1.43 -21.64 -0.55
N ALA A 49 -1.62 -22.57 -1.48
CA ALA A 49 -0.77 -23.73 -1.64
C ALA A 49 -0.68 -24.09 -3.12
N MET A 50 0.34 -24.86 -3.51
CA MET A 50 0.52 -25.31 -4.88
C MET A 50 0.18 -26.80 -5.01
N VAL A 51 -0.52 -27.17 -6.06
CA VAL A 51 -0.73 -28.56 -6.43
C VAL A 51 0.58 -29.15 -6.95
N MET A 52 0.89 -30.37 -6.52
CA MET A 52 1.99 -31.19 -7.04
C MET A 52 1.47 -32.60 -7.34
N LYS A 53 1.62 -33.05 -8.58
CA LYS A 53 1.40 -34.43 -9.01
C LYS A 53 2.70 -35.21 -8.85
N LEU A 54 2.70 -36.22 -8.00
CA LEU A 54 3.88 -37.04 -7.77
C LEU A 54 3.62 -38.50 -8.13
N ASN A 55 4.61 -39.15 -8.74
CA ASN A 55 4.65 -40.59 -8.89
C ASN A 55 5.20 -41.27 -7.62
N GLU A 56 5.16 -42.61 -7.55
CA GLU A 56 5.58 -43.37 -6.36
C GLU A 56 7.04 -43.12 -5.98
N GLU A 57 7.95 -43.09 -6.96
CA GLU A 57 9.38 -42.83 -6.72
C GLU A 57 9.61 -41.44 -6.11
N GLN A 58 8.93 -40.42 -6.63
CA GLN A 58 8.99 -39.06 -6.09
C GLN A 58 8.41 -38.97 -4.69
N VAL A 59 7.34 -39.72 -4.38
CA VAL A 59 6.77 -39.78 -3.03
C VAL A 59 7.78 -40.36 -2.05
N GLU A 60 8.46 -41.45 -2.40
CA GLU A 60 9.50 -42.05 -1.56
C GLU A 60 10.66 -41.07 -1.31
N GLN A 61 11.13 -40.37 -2.35
CA GLN A 61 12.17 -39.35 -2.21
C GLN A 61 11.75 -38.22 -1.26
N GLN A 62 10.50 -37.75 -1.36
CA GLN A 62 9.99 -36.67 -0.50
C GLN A 62 9.69 -37.14 0.93
N GLN A 63 9.40 -38.41 1.15
CA GLN A 63 9.32 -39.00 2.49
C GLN A 63 10.70 -39.08 3.14
N GLN A 64 11.73 -39.50 2.38
CA GLN A 64 13.12 -39.52 2.86
C GLN A 64 13.65 -38.11 3.17
N ALA A 65 13.26 -37.11 2.38
CA ALA A 65 13.58 -35.71 2.62
C ALA A 65 12.82 -35.09 3.81
N GLY A 66 11.81 -35.77 4.35
CA GLY A 66 10.97 -35.28 5.44
C GLY A 66 9.90 -34.27 5.03
N THR A 67 9.76 -33.95 3.73
CA THR A 67 8.70 -33.05 3.22
C THR A 67 7.31 -33.66 3.35
N ILE A 68 7.20 -34.99 3.14
CA ILE A 68 6.00 -35.78 3.42
C ILE A 68 6.17 -36.44 4.78
N HIS A 69 5.24 -36.21 5.70
CA HIS A 69 5.28 -36.86 6.99
C HIS A 69 5.05 -38.38 6.85
N PRO A 70 5.85 -39.27 7.48
CA PRO A 70 5.72 -40.72 7.30
C PRO A 70 4.34 -41.29 7.65
N ASN A 71 3.64 -40.64 8.59
CA ASN A 71 2.29 -41.02 9.01
C ASN A 71 1.16 -40.40 8.16
N ASP A 72 1.48 -39.54 7.18
CA ASP A 72 0.45 -39.01 6.29
C ASP A 72 0.11 -40.05 5.21
N PRO A 73 -1.18 -40.24 4.88
CA PRO A 73 -1.61 -41.19 3.87
C PRO A 73 -1.08 -40.82 2.48
N ILE A 74 -0.75 -41.84 1.69
CA ILE A 74 -0.38 -41.70 0.28
C ILE A 74 -1.63 -41.28 -0.50
N SER A 75 -1.49 -40.31 -1.41
CA SER A 75 -2.60 -39.84 -2.24
C SER A 75 -2.98 -40.91 -3.26
N PRO A 76 -4.25 -41.36 -3.33
CA PRO A 76 -4.70 -42.31 -4.35
C PRO A 76 -4.68 -41.70 -5.76
N SER A 77 -4.83 -40.38 -5.89
CA SER A 77 -4.82 -39.67 -7.17
C SER A 77 -3.42 -39.19 -7.61
N GLY A 78 -2.39 -39.50 -6.80
CA GLY A 78 -1.05 -38.93 -6.93
C GLY A 78 -1.01 -37.41 -6.72
N THR A 79 -2.04 -36.81 -6.12
CA THR A 79 -2.17 -35.35 -5.96
C THR A 79 -1.81 -34.92 -4.55
N TYR A 80 -0.82 -34.05 -4.49
CA TYR A 80 -0.33 -33.49 -3.25
C TYR A 80 -0.45 -31.98 -3.25
N VAL A 81 -0.49 -31.42 -2.05
CA VAL A 81 -0.57 -29.98 -1.77
C VAL A 81 0.73 -29.59 -1.09
N LEU A 82 1.51 -28.77 -1.78
CA LEU A 82 2.70 -28.13 -1.27
C LEU A 82 2.30 -26.81 -0.57
N GLU A 83 2.49 -26.74 0.74
CA GLU A 83 2.17 -25.55 1.53
C GLU A 83 3.24 -25.26 2.58
N THR A 84 3.49 -23.98 2.84
CA THR A 84 4.25 -23.55 4.03
C THR A 84 3.30 -23.28 5.18
N ASN A 85 3.51 -23.93 6.31
CA ASN A 85 2.81 -23.70 7.56
C ASN A 85 3.82 -23.40 8.67
N LEU A 86 3.40 -23.19 9.91
CA LEU A 86 4.31 -22.85 11.03
C LEU A 86 5.40 -23.91 11.29
N SER A 87 5.25 -25.15 10.80
CA SER A 87 6.28 -26.20 10.85
C SER A 87 7.23 -26.21 9.65
N GLY A 88 7.09 -25.27 8.71
CA GLY A 88 7.91 -25.19 7.49
C GLY A 88 7.16 -25.63 6.23
N VAL A 89 7.92 -25.96 5.19
CA VAL A 89 7.39 -26.48 3.92
C VAL A 89 6.95 -27.93 4.12
N THR A 90 5.71 -28.23 3.75
CA THR A 90 5.15 -29.58 3.87
C THR A 90 4.40 -29.96 2.61
N LEU A 91 4.39 -31.26 2.31
CA LEU A 91 3.64 -31.85 1.22
C LEU A 91 2.62 -32.84 1.76
N ARG A 92 1.33 -32.65 1.45
CA ARG A 92 0.23 -33.47 1.97
C ARG A 92 -0.68 -33.96 0.86
N ALA A 93 -1.16 -35.20 0.95
CA ALA A 93 -2.18 -35.69 0.02
C ALA A 93 -3.40 -34.74 -0.01
N LEU A 94 -3.86 -34.39 -1.21
CA LEU A 94 -4.95 -33.44 -1.41
C LEU A 94 -6.22 -33.87 -0.67
N GLU A 95 -6.57 -35.15 -0.77
CA GLU A 95 -7.76 -35.75 -0.16
C GLU A 95 -7.73 -35.60 1.37
N ASN A 96 -6.58 -35.92 1.97
CA ASN A 96 -6.35 -35.76 3.40
C ASN A 96 -6.40 -34.28 3.80
N ARG A 97 -5.82 -33.39 2.99
CA ARG A 97 -5.80 -31.96 3.25
C ARG A 97 -7.19 -31.32 3.18
N LEU A 98 -8.03 -31.76 2.25
CA LEU A 98 -9.43 -31.33 2.12
C LEU A 98 -10.28 -31.88 3.27
N ALA A 99 -10.13 -33.16 3.62
CA ALA A 99 -10.88 -33.80 4.70
C ALA A 99 -10.61 -33.16 6.08
N ARG A 100 -9.35 -32.81 6.35
CA ARG A 100 -8.93 -32.18 7.62
C ARG A 100 -9.05 -30.65 7.61
N SER A 101 -9.44 -30.04 6.48
CA SER A 101 -9.47 -28.59 6.35
C SER A 101 -10.53 -27.96 7.26
N SER A 102 -10.12 -27.00 8.09
CA SER A 102 -11.04 -26.14 8.84
C SER A 102 -11.52 -24.93 8.03
N SER A 103 -11.17 -24.86 6.74
CA SER A 103 -11.57 -23.77 5.84
C SER A 103 -13.07 -23.73 5.60
N ASN A 104 -13.59 -22.52 5.40
CA ASN A 104 -14.96 -22.30 4.92
C ASN A 104 -15.09 -22.75 3.47
N SER A 105 -14.11 -22.37 2.65
CA SER A 105 -14.01 -22.76 1.26
C SER A 105 -12.56 -23.05 0.88
N VAL A 106 -12.39 -23.97 -0.06
CA VAL A 106 -11.15 -24.25 -0.77
C VAL A 106 -11.46 -24.16 -2.26
N SER A 107 -10.78 -23.25 -2.94
CA SER A 107 -10.90 -23.05 -4.38
C SER A 107 -9.56 -23.34 -5.05
N VAL A 108 -9.58 -23.65 -6.33
CA VAL A 108 -8.40 -23.80 -7.17
C VAL A 108 -8.42 -22.75 -8.25
N ARG A 109 -7.24 -22.23 -8.57
CA ARG A 109 -6.98 -21.48 -9.78
C ARG A 109 -6.06 -22.29 -10.68
N PHE A 110 -6.53 -22.59 -11.88
CA PHE A 110 -5.76 -23.35 -12.85
C PHE A 110 -4.69 -22.48 -13.50
N LEU A 111 -3.58 -23.12 -13.85
CA LEU A 111 -2.52 -22.52 -14.65
C LEU A 111 -2.49 -23.20 -16.01
N HIS A 112 -2.57 -22.46 -17.10
CA HIS A 112 -2.53 -23.00 -18.45
C HIS A 112 -1.17 -22.70 -19.08
N MET A 113 -0.35 -23.73 -19.35
CA MET A 113 1.03 -23.56 -19.87
C MET A 113 1.21 -24.05 -21.33
N GLY A 114 0.15 -24.54 -21.98
CA GLY A 114 0.25 -25.07 -23.34
C GLY A 114 1.31 -26.17 -23.49
N GLU A 115 2.13 -26.06 -24.53
CA GLU A 115 3.16 -27.04 -24.90
C GLU A 115 4.39 -27.05 -23.96
N THR A 116 4.63 -26.00 -23.18
CA THR A 116 5.79 -25.92 -22.27
C THR A 116 5.52 -26.55 -20.90
N ARG A 117 4.35 -27.17 -20.70
CA ARG A 117 3.91 -27.73 -19.41
C ARG A 117 4.93 -28.71 -18.82
N ASP A 118 5.29 -29.73 -19.59
CA ASP A 118 6.12 -30.84 -19.08
C ASP A 118 7.51 -30.36 -18.66
N GLU A 119 8.06 -29.36 -19.36
CA GLU A 119 9.33 -28.73 -19.03
C GLU A 119 9.25 -27.98 -17.69
N HIS A 120 8.24 -27.14 -17.51
CA HIS A 120 8.07 -26.39 -16.26
C HIS A 120 7.74 -27.30 -15.08
N GLU A 121 6.93 -28.35 -15.27
CA GLU A 121 6.65 -29.33 -14.21
C GLU A 121 7.93 -30.06 -13.79
N LYS A 122 8.76 -30.48 -14.76
CA LYS A 122 10.07 -31.09 -14.47
C LYS A 122 10.96 -30.15 -13.65
N LEU A 123 11.01 -28.87 -14.00
CA LEU A 123 11.77 -27.86 -13.25
C LEU A 123 11.23 -27.70 -11.82
N LEU A 124 9.91 -27.63 -11.65
CA LEU A 124 9.28 -27.55 -10.32
C LEU A 124 9.71 -28.71 -9.42
N TYR A 125 9.71 -29.95 -9.94
CA TYR A 125 10.15 -31.11 -9.17
C TYR A 125 11.65 -31.03 -8.82
N ASN A 126 12.49 -30.60 -9.74
CA ASN A 126 13.94 -30.47 -9.51
C ASN A 126 14.26 -29.41 -8.44
N HIS A 127 13.41 -28.39 -8.30
CA HIS A 127 13.57 -27.33 -7.30
C HIS A 127 12.94 -27.66 -5.95
N LEU A 128 11.98 -28.60 -5.89
CA LEU A 128 11.28 -28.99 -4.67
C LEU A 128 12.22 -29.39 -3.49
N PRO A 129 13.29 -30.18 -3.70
CA PRO A 129 14.21 -30.52 -2.61
C PRO A 129 14.89 -29.30 -1.98
N ARG A 130 15.13 -28.22 -2.74
CA ARG A 130 15.83 -27.02 -2.26
C ARG A 130 14.99 -26.23 -1.25
N VAL A 131 13.67 -26.24 -1.44
CA VAL A 131 12.75 -25.48 -0.58
C VAL A 131 12.24 -26.27 0.63
N SER A 132 12.38 -27.61 0.60
CA SER A 132 11.84 -28.51 1.65
C SER A 132 12.31 -28.17 3.07
N ASN A 133 13.56 -27.71 3.23
CA ASN A 133 14.18 -27.41 4.51
C ASN A 133 14.02 -25.95 4.95
N ILE A 134 13.35 -25.11 4.16
CA ILE A 134 13.21 -23.69 4.47
C ILE A 134 12.13 -23.53 5.56
N PRO A 135 12.44 -22.89 6.70
CA PRO A 135 11.48 -22.72 7.78
C PRO A 135 10.38 -21.72 7.41
N TYR A 136 9.30 -21.75 8.18
CA TYR A 136 8.32 -20.67 8.13
C TYR A 136 8.91 -19.38 8.68
N LYS A 137 8.58 -18.27 8.03
CA LYS A 137 9.01 -16.96 8.47
C LYS A 137 8.28 -16.55 9.77
N MET A 138 9.06 -16.40 10.85
CA MET A 138 8.56 -16.07 12.19
C MET A 138 9.01 -14.69 12.69
N ASP A 139 9.93 -14.04 11.98
CA ASP A 139 10.51 -12.77 12.38
C ASP A 139 9.60 -11.60 12.00
N PHE A 140 9.25 -10.74 12.98
CA PHE A 140 8.35 -9.60 12.74
C PHE A 140 8.80 -8.68 11.60
N VAL A 141 10.11 -8.55 11.38
CA VAL A 141 10.69 -7.73 10.31
C VAL A 141 10.41 -8.32 8.93
N GLY A 142 10.48 -9.64 8.79
CA GLY A 142 10.10 -10.37 7.58
C GLY A 142 8.64 -10.23 7.18
N PHE A 143 7.74 -9.87 8.10
CA PHE A 143 6.34 -9.54 7.77
C PHE A 143 6.22 -8.22 7.02
N ILE A 144 7.20 -7.31 7.14
CA ILE A 144 7.01 -5.95 6.66
C ILE A 144 6.74 -5.91 5.13
N PRO A 145 7.57 -6.54 4.28
CA PRO A 145 7.35 -6.50 2.84
C PRO A 145 6.08 -7.26 2.41
N SER A 146 5.72 -8.33 3.12
CA SER A 146 4.61 -9.22 2.74
C SER A 146 3.25 -8.76 3.27
N PHE A 147 3.19 -7.78 4.18
CA PHE A 147 1.93 -7.27 4.72
C PHE A 147 1.72 -5.79 4.48
N PHE A 148 2.80 -5.01 4.29
CA PHE A 148 2.70 -3.61 3.95
C PHE A 148 2.99 -3.37 2.47
N SER A 149 2.08 -2.67 1.82
CA SER A 149 2.18 -2.19 0.46
C SER A 149 2.06 -0.67 0.44
N PRO A 150 3.12 0.05 0.87
CA PRO A 150 3.12 1.50 0.79
C PRO A 150 2.88 1.95 -0.66
N PRO A 151 2.37 3.17 -0.90
CA PRO A 151 2.11 3.67 -2.25
C PRO A 151 3.31 3.54 -3.21
N ASP A 152 4.52 3.78 -2.70
CA ASP A 152 5.78 3.57 -3.44
C ASP A 152 5.92 2.12 -3.98
N LYS A 153 5.61 1.11 -3.15
CA LYS A 153 5.62 -0.30 -3.57
C LYS A 153 4.61 -0.56 -4.68
N MET A 154 3.41 0.00 -4.57
CA MET A 154 2.37 -0.16 -5.58
C MET A 154 2.75 0.48 -6.91
N ASP A 155 3.36 1.65 -6.85
CA ASP A 155 3.81 2.38 -8.04
C ASP A 155 4.96 1.64 -8.73
N ARG A 156 5.88 1.03 -7.97
CA ARG A 156 6.93 0.17 -8.52
C ARG A 156 6.40 -1.13 -9.11
N ILE A 157 5.47 -1.82 -8.45
CA ILE A 157 4.86 -3.03 -9.03
C ILE A 157 4.17 -2.69 -10.36
N LYS A 158 3.43 -1.58 -10.43
CA LYS A 158 2.83 -1.09 -11.68
C LYS A 158 3.88 -0.72 -12.73
N ALA A 159 4.97 -0.06 -12.35
CA ALA A 159 6.06 0.28 -13.25
C ALA A 159 6.73 -0.98 -13.81
N ALA A 160 6.99 -2.00 -12.98
CA ALA A 160 7.56 -3.26 -13.42
C ALA A 160 6.62 -4.03 -14.36
N HIS A 161 5.32 -4.04 -14.07
CA HIS A 161 4.34 -4.63 -14.97
C HIS A 161 4.33 -3.94 -16.34
N LYS A 162 4.41 -2.60 -16.35
CA LYS A 162 4.54 -1.83 -17.60
C LYS A 162 5.83 -2.15 -18.35
N LEU A 163 6.96 -2.28 -17.64
CA LEU A 163 8.23 -2.71 -18.24
C LEU A 163 8.10 -4.09 -18.90
N TYR A 164 7.44 -5.04 -18.22
CA TYR A 164 7.19 -6.38 -18.75
C TYR A 164 6.34 -6.32 -20.04
N LEU A 165 5.23 -5.58 -20.02
CA LEU A 165 4.38 -5.41 -21.20
C LEU A 165 5.11 -4.73 -22.36
N LEU A 166 5.87 -3.67 -22.09
CA LEU A 166 6.67 -2.97 -23.10
C LEU A 166 7.73 -3.90 -23.71
N SER A 167 8.40 -4.71 -22.90
CA SER A 167 9.37 -5.71 -23.37
C SER A 167 8.73 -6.72 -24.32
N LYS A 168 7.56 -7.25 -23.95
CA LYS A 168 6.78 -8.17 -24.80
C LYS A 168 6.37 -7.53 -26.13
N GLU A 169 5.89 -6.29 -26.09
CA GLU A 169 5.51 -5.58 -27.33
C GLU A 169 6.71 -5.28 -28.23
N ILE A 170 7.86 -4.90 -27.65
CA ILE A 170 9.10 -4.70 -28.42
C ILE A 170 9.54 -6.01 -29.08
N GLU A 171 9.48 -7.14 -28.36
CA GLU A 171 9.79 -8.46 -28.92
C GLU A 171 8.84 -8.83 -30.07
N ASN A 172 7.54 -8.58 -29.89
CA ASN A 172 6.53 -8.78 -30.94
C ASN A 172 6.84 -7.92 -32.17
N ILE A 173 7.13 -6.64 -31.99
CA ILE A 173 7.50 -5.73 -33.08
C ILE A 173 8.77 -6.23 -33.80
N ASN A 174 9.78 -6.69 -33.06
CA ASN A 174 11.01 -7.25 -33.63
C ASN A 174 10.76 -8.51 -34.47
N LYS A 175 9.79 -9.36 -34.10
CA LYS A 175 9.36 -10.51 -34.91
C LYS A 175 8.63 -10.09 -36.19
N LEU A 176 7.89 -8.98 -36.14
CA LEU A 176 7.10 -8.49 -37.28
C LEU A 176 7.91 -7.67 -38.28
N LEU A 177 8.93 -6.92 -37.83
CA LEU A 177 9.75 -6.06 -38.68
C LEU A 177 10.34 -6.79 -39.92
N PRO A 178 10.92 -8.00 -39.81
CA PRO A 178 11.40 -8.77 -40.96
C PRO A 178 10.30 -9.18 -41.94
N MET A 179 9.04 -9.30 -41.50
CA MET A 179 7.90 -9.68 -42.34
C MET A 179 7.34 -8.48 -43.14
N MET A 180 7.72 -7.25 -42.78
CA MET A 180 7.22 -6.01 -43.37
C MET A 180 8.18 -5.36 -44.37
N VAL A 181 9.23 -6.07 -44.79
CA VAL A 181 10.27 -5.58 -45.71
C VAL A 181 9.69 -4.98 -47.02
N HIS A 182 8.51 -5.44 -47.45
CA HIS A 182 7.85 -4.98 -48.66
C HIS A 182 6.83 -3.82 -48.47
N LYS A 183 6.56 -3.39 -47.24
CA LYS A 183 5.60 -2.31 -46.90
C LYS A 183 6.29 -1.22 -46.07
N LYS A 184 6.91 -0.27 -46.78
CA LYS A 184 7.78 0.77 -46.19
C LYS A 184 7.11 1.61 -45.09
N ASP A 185 5.84 1.95 -45.25
CA ASP A 185 5.10 2.77 -44.28
C ASP A 185 4.80 2.02 -42.98
N ASP A 186 4.45 0.73 -43.09
CA ASP A 186 4.21 -0.15 -41.92
C ASP A 186 5.51 -0.43 -41.17
N ALA A 187 6.61 -0.67 -41.90
CA ALA A 187 7.94 -0.83 -41.30
C ALA A 187 8.38 0.42 -40.53
N THR A 188 8.15 1.62 -41.10
CA THR A 188 8.49 2.89 -40.45
C THR A 188 7.66 3.12 -39.18
N THR A 189 6.35 2.83 -39.24
CA THR A 189 5.44 2.94 -38.08
C THR A 189 5.87 2.02 -36.93
N LEU A 190 6.21 0.77 -37.25
CA LEU A 190 6.69 -0.21 -36.28
C LEU A 190 8.04 0.19 -35.67
N GLN A 191 8.96 0.75 -36.44
CA GLN A 191 10.25 1.24 -35.93
C GLN A 191 10.06 2.41 -34.96
N THR A 192 9.19 3.37 -35.29
CA THR A 192 8.87 4.50 -34.40
C THR A 192 8.25 4.01 -33.09
N LEU A 193 7.25 3.12 -33.16
CA LEU A 193 6.63 2.53 -31.96
C LEU A 193 7.65 1.78 -31.09
N ARG A 194 8.53 0.99 -31.71
CA ARG A 194 9.61 0.30 -31.00
C ARG A 194 10.49 1.29 -30.24
N GLN A 195 10.88 2.38 -30.88
CA GLN A 195 11.71 3.41 -30.26
C GLN A 195 10.99 4.09 -29.10
N THR A 196 9.71 4.46 -29.26
CA THR A 196 8.91 5.04 -28.19
C THR A 196 8.76 4.10 -26.99
N TYR A 197 8.51 2.80 -27.22
CA TYR A 197 8.43 1.81 -26.13
C TYR A 197 9.77 1.58 -25.44
N TYR A 198 10.86 1.62 -26.19
CA TYR A 198 12.21 1.54 -25.63
C TYR A 198 12.51 2.75 -24.72
N GLU A 199 12.23 3.97 -25.18
CA GLU A 199 12.39 5.20 -24.40
C GLU A 199 11.49 5.22 -23.15
N ALA A 200 10.24 4.78 -23.29
CA ALA A 200 9.31 4.60 -22.18
C ALA A 200 9.84 3.61 -21.13
N SER A 201 10.49 2.53 -21.57
CA SER A 201 11.10 1.55 -20.68
C SER A 201 12.27 2.17 -19.90
N ILE A 202 13.15 2.91 -20.58
CA ILE A 202 14.25 3.64 -19.93
C ILE A 202 13.70 4.62 -18.89
N PHE A 203 12.67 5.39 -19.24
CA PHE A 203 12.03 6.33 -18.32
C PHE A 203 11.52 5.64 -17.05
N LEU A 204 10.79 4.53 -17.17
CA LEU A 204 10.27 3.80 -16.01
C LEU A 204 11.40 3.27 -15.13
N GLN A 205 12.50 2.79 -15.72
CA GLN A 205 13.67 2.33 -14.98
C GLN A 205 14.36 3.48 -14.22
N ASP A 206 14.66 4.58 -14.90
CA ASP A 206 15.31 5.74 -14.26
C ASP A 206 14.45 6.36 -13.16
N MET A 207 13.12 6.33 -13.35
CA MET A 207 12.17 6.93 -12.43
C MET A 207 11.89 6.05 -11.21
N TYR A 208 11.57 4.78 -11.40
CA TYR A 208 11.07 3.89 -10.33
C TYR A 208 12.10 2.90 -9.80
N PHE A 209 13.16 2.63 -10.57
CA PHE A 209 14.23 1.68 -10.23
C PHE A 209 15.65 2.26 -10.32
N PRO A 210 15.90 3.52 -9.94
CA PRO A 210 17.23 4.16 -10.07
C PRO A 210 18.32 3.54 -9.17
N HIS A 211 17.92 2.72 -8.20
CA HIS A 211 18.82 2.02 -7.28
C HIS A 211 19.23 0.64 -7.79
N LEU A 212 18.66 0.16 -8.90
CA LEU A 212 18.99 -1.13 -9.50
C LEU A 212 20.04 -0.96 -10.60
N GLU A 213 20.98 -1.90 -10.66
CA GLU A 213 21.97 -1.96 -11.72
C GLU A 213 21.31 -2.34 -13.05
N ARG A 214 21.67 -1.64 -14.13
CA ARG A 214 21.30 -1.99 -15.50
C ARG A 214 22.31 -2.97 -16.06
N LEU A 215 21.85 -4.17 -16.40
CA LEU A 215 22.62 -5.17 -17.11
C LEU A 215 22.73 -4.73 -18.58
N LYS A 216 23.97 -4.57 -19.05
CA LYS A 216 24.24 -4.19 -20.44
C LYS A 216 23.77 -5.30 -21.38
N ASN A 217 22.88 -4.94 -22.29
CA ASN A 217 22.47 -5.79 -23.39
C ASN A 217 22.39 -4.93 -24.65
N ASP A 218 23.39 -5.02 -25.52
CA ASP A 218 23.67 -4.02 -26.57
C ASP A 218 22.57 -3.91 -27.65
N ASN A 219 21.55 -4.77 -27.64
CA ASN A 219 20.48 -4.81 -28.64
C ASN A 219 19.05 -4.95 -28.07
N GLN A 220 18.85 -4.82 -26.76
CA GLN A 220 17.53 -5.00 -26.10
C GLN A 220 17.27 -3.94 -25.04
N VAL A 221 16.03 -3.87 -24.54
CA VAL A 221 15.70 -3.07 -23.34
C VAL A 221 16.66 -3.48 -22.22
N PRO A 222 17.36 -2.53 -21.57
CA PRO A 222 18.29 -2.87 -20.48
C PRO A 222 17.56 -3.68 -19.42
N LEU A 223 18.10 -4.85 -19.08
CA LEU A 223 17.54 -5.67 -18.00
C LEU A 223 17.97 -5.07 -16.67
N LEU A 224 17.07 -5.07 -15.68
CA LEU A 224 17.41 -4.65 -14.33
C LEU A 224 17.90 -5.86 -13.54
N ASN A 225 18.95 -5.67 -12.73
CA ASN A 225 19.38 -6.65 -11.76
C ASN A 225 18.44 -6.60 -10.54
N TRP A 226 17.49 -7.54 -10.49
CA TRP A 226 16.49 -7.63 -9.42
C TRP A 226 17.01 -8.28 -8.12
N ASN A 227 18.28 -8.70 -8.08
CA ASN A 227 18.88 -9.31 -6.89
C ASN A 227 19.21 -8.29 -5.80
N GLU A 228 19.22 -7.00 -6.14
CA GLU A 228 19.41 -5.89 -5.22
C GLU A 228 18.07 -5.14 -5.06
N GLY A 229 17.91 -4.34 -3.99
CA GLY A 229 16.67 -3.58 -3.82
C GLY A 229 16.44 -3.00 -2.43
N HIS A 230 15.40 -2.17 -2.34
CA HIS A 230 14.86 -1.68 -1.07
C HIS A 230 13.99 -2.75 -0.42
N PHE A 231 14.37 -3.23 0.77
CA PHE A 231 13.72 -4.36 1.43
C PHE A 231 12.21 -4.19 1.63
N VAL A 232 11.73 -3.01 2.05
CA VAL A 232 10.30 -2.78 2.33
C VAL A 232 9.49 -2.62 1.05
N VAL A 233 10.13 -2.15 -0.02
CA VAL A 233 9.44 -1.69 -1.23
C VAL A 233 9.55 -2.72 -2.35
N ASP A 234 10.74 -3.20 -2.63
CA ASP A 234 11.01 -4.19 -3.67
C ASP A 234 10.84 -5.61 -3.12
N GLY A 235 11.25 -5.83 -1.87
CA GLY A 235 11.25 -7.16 -1.23
C GLY A 235 12.64 -7.79 -1.23
N SER A 236 12.68 -9.10 -1.05
CA SER A 236 13.90 -9.90 -1.00
C SER A 236 13.60 -11.32 -1.45
N ASN A 237 14.51 -11.89 -2.24
CA ASN A 237 14.51 -13.32 -2.58
C ASN A 237 15.33 -14.16 -1.57
N VAL A 238 15.74 -13.58 -0.43
CA VAL A 238 16.62 -14.28 0.53
C VAL A 238 15.84 -15.30 1.37
N GLU A 239 16.31 -16.54 1.32
CA GLU A 239 15.68 -17.78 1.81
C GLU A 239 15.80 -18.03 3.34
N ASN A 240 15.74 -16.98 4.18
CA ASN A 240 15.79 -17.22 5.65
C ASN A 240 14.46 -17.76 6.22
N GLY A 241 13.41 -17.76 5.40
CA GLY A 241 12.10 -18.31 5.71
C GLY A 241 11.05 -17.86 4.70
N LEU A 242 9.99 -18.65 4.51
CA LEU A 242 8.97 -18.39 3.49
C LEU A 242 7.56 -18.32 4.08
N PHE A 243 6.77 -17.35 3.61
CA PHE A 243 5.31 -17.46 3.71
C PHE A 243 4.73 -18.34 2.60
N CYS A 244 3.45 -18.70 2.74
CA CYS A 244 2.76 -19.57 1.79
C CYS A 244 2.76 -19.03 0.34
N SER A 245 2.58 -17.71 0.15
CA SER A 245 2.65 -17.07 -1.17
C SER A 245 4.08 -16.98 -1.71
N GLU A 246 5.05 -16.75 -0.82
CA GLU A 246 6.46 -16.62 -1.19
C GLU A 246 7.03 -17.94 -1.70
N LEU A 247 6.64 -19.08 -1.10
CA LEU A 247 7.04 -20.41 -1.57
C LEU A 247 6.64 -20.65 -3.03
N ILE A 248 5.39 -20.31 -3.36
CA ILE A 248 4.82 -20.50 -4.69
C ILE A 248 5.54 -19.60 -5.69
N ALA A 249 5.64 -18.31 -5.37
CA ALA A 249 6.31 -17.33 -6.21
C ALA A 249 7.77 -17.72 -6.47
N HIS A 250 8.50 -18.13 -5.43
CA HIS A 250 9.89 -18.56 -5.55
C HIS A 250 10.02 -19.77 -6.50
N LEU A 251 9.23 -20.83 -6.31
CA LEU A 251 9.27 -22.00 -7.19
C LEU A 251 8.87 -21.68 -8.63
N TRP A 252 7.91 -20.77 -8.82
CA TRP A 252 7.51 -20.31 -10.15
C TRP A 252 8.60 -19.48 -10.83
N GLN A 253 9.31 -18.64 -10.08
CA GLN A 253 10.43 -17.87 -10.58
C GLN A 253 11.59 -18.76 -10.99
N THR A 254 12.00 -19.72 -10.13
CA THR A 254 13.07 -20.65 -10.47
C THR A 254 12.73 -21.59 -11.62
N SER A 255 11.44 -21.85 -11.84
CA SER A 255 10.96 -22.71 -12.92
C SER A 255 10.59 -21.94 -14.19
N GLY A 256 10.81 -20.61 -14.23
CA GLY A 256 10.54 -19.77 -15.39
C GLY A 256 9.06 -19.53 -15.71
N ILE A 257 8.15 -19.79 -14.76
CA ILE A 257 6.71 -19.55 -14.91
C ILE A 257 6.38 -18.06 -14.76
N VAL A 258 7.08 -17.38 -13.84
CA VAL A 258 6.94 -15.96 -13.54
C VAL A 258 8.29 -15.27 -13.69
N SER A 259 8.30 -13.99 -14.08
CA SER A 259 9.51 -13.18 -14.10
C SER A 259 10.17 -13.07 -12.71
N GLU A 260 11.48 -12.82 -12.69
CA GLU A 260 12.28 -12.67 -11.45
C GLU A 260 11.81 -11.51 -10.55
N PHE A 261 11.05 -10.55 -11.11
CA PHE A 261 10.38 -9.48 -10.37
C PHE A 261 8.85 -9.58 -10.50
N PRO A 262 8.06 -9.24 -9.46
CA PRO A 262 8.51 -8.81 -8.12
C PRO A 262 9.15 -9.95 -7.32
N PRO A 263 10.08 -9.68 -6.38
CA PRO A 263 10.64 -10.70 -5.51
C PRO A 263 9.57 -11.55 -4.83
N ALA A 264 9.89 -12.81 -4.53
CA ALA A 264 8.97 -13.75 -3.90
C ALA A 264 8.30 -13.17 -2.63
N SER A 265 9.06 -12.41 -1.82
CA SER A 265 8.56 -11.77 -0.60
C SER A 265 7.49 -10.70 -0.81
N SER A 266 7.30 -10.24 -2.04
CA SER A 266 6.33 -9.21 -2.38
C SER A 266 4.96 -9.76 -2.72
N PHE A 267 4.84 -11.09 -2.90
CA PHE A 267 3.58 -11.75 -3.19
C PHE A 267 2.79 -12.09 -1.93
N ARG A 268 1.49 -11.89 -2.04
CA ARG A 268 0.47 -12.12 -1.01
C ARG A 268 -0.59 -13.08 -1.58
N PRO A 269 -1.38 -13.76 -0.72
CA PRO A 269 -2.42 -14.68 -1.18
C PRO A 269 -3.39 -14.12 -2.22
N PHE A 270 -3.75 -12.83 -2.14
CA PHE A 270 -4.68 -12.25 -3.10
C PHE A 270 -4.06 -12.05 -4.50
N ASP A 271 -2.73 -11.96 -4.63
CA ASP A 271 -2.10 -11.70 -5.93
C ASP A 271 -2.41 -12.85 -6.89
N PHE A 272 -2.56 -14.07 -6.36
CA PHE A 272 -3.01 -15.24 -7.11
C PHE A 272 -4.49 -15.21 -7.50
N LEU A 273 -5.25 -14.14 -7.23
CA LEU A 273 -6.64 -13.96 -7.65
C LEU A 273 -6.81 -12.92 -8.76
N ASP A 274 -5.79 -12.08 -8.95
CA ASP A 274 -5.92 -10.81 -9.64
C ASP A 274 -5.08 -10.81 -10.92
N ASP A 275 -5.73 -10.97 -12.06
CA ASP A 275 -5.10 -10.90 -13.39
C ASP A 275 -4.47 -9.55 -13.70
N THR A 276 -4.89 -8.49 -13.02
CA THR A 276 -4.43 -7.14 -13.29
C THR A 276 -3.20 -6.78 -12.49
N ARG A 277 -3.15 -7.18 -11.21
CA ARG A 277 -2.00 -6.96 -10.33
C ARG A 277 -0.92 -8.04 -10.48
N PHE A 278 -1.32 -9.28 -10.77
CA PHE A 278 -0.40 -10.38 -11.05
C PHE A 278 -0.44 -10.73 -12.55
N ASN A 279 0.35 -9.99 -13.32
CA ASN A 279 0.55 -10.25 -14.74
C ASN A 279 2.04 -10.25 -15.07
N PHE A 280 2.73 -11.13 -14.34
CA PHE A 280 4.15 -11.42 -14.47
C PHE A 280 4.39 -12.84 -15.01
N LEU A 281 3.30 -13.52 -15.42
CA LEU A 281 3.38 -14.80 -16.10
C LEU A 281 4.05 -14.62 -17.46
N ILE A 282 4.89 -15.59 -17.85
CA ILE A 282 5.48 -15.59 -19.20
C ILE A 282 4.39 -15.71 -20.27
N SER A 283 4.67 -15.22 -21.48
CA SER A 283 3.65 -15.09 -22.54
C SER A 283 2.94 -16.38 -22.98
N SER A 284 3.53 -17.55 -22.74
CA SER A 284 2.94 -18.85 -23.03
C SER A 284 2.04 -19.38 -21.92
N ILE A 285 1.99 -18.70 -20.77
CA ILE A 285 1.27 -19.13 -19.58
C ILE A 285 0.13 -18.15 -19.28
N LEU A 286 -1.06 -18.71 -19.07
CA LEU A 286 -2.28 -17.97 -18.81
C LEU A 286 -2.95 -18.47 -17.53
N TRP A 287 -3.64 -17.56 -16.86
CA TRP A 287 -4.53 -17.92 -15.77
C TRP A 287 -5.79 -18.61 -16.30
N GLY A 288 -6.16 -19.70 -15.66
CA GLY A 288 -7.45 -20.35 -15.84
C GLY A 288 -8.51 -19.87 -14.85
N ASP A 289 -9.72 -20.40 -15.02
CA ASP A 289 -10.86 -20.09 -14.15
C ASP A 289 -10.61 -20.53 -12.70
N ILE A 290 -11.30 -19.87 -11.76
CA ILE A 290 -11.31 -20.27 -10.35
C ILE A 290 -12.49 -21.22 -10.10
N VAL A 291 -12.20 -22.43 -9.63
CA VAL A 291 -13.22 -23.46 -9.34
C VAL A 291 -13.19 -23.82 -7.86
N THR A 292 -14.35 -23.88 -7.22
CA THR A 292 -14.44 -24.26 -5.81
C THR A 292 -14.44 -25.78 -5.66
N LEU A 293 -13.43 -26.33 -4.97
CA LEU A 293 -13.32 -27.77 -4.70
C LEU A 293 -14.13 -28.20 -3.47
N ALA A 294 -14.20 -27.32 -2.46
CA ALA A 294 -14.95 -27.59 -1.25
C ALA A 294 -15.55 -26.30 -0.73
N ASP A 295 -16.87 -26.27 -0.53
CA ASP A 295 -17.56 -25.12 0.05
C ASP A 295 -18.53 -25.54 1.15
N ARG A 296 -18.44 -24.91 2.32
CA ARG A 296 -19.42 -25.06 3.40
C ARG A 296 -20.42 -23.90 3.44
N ARG A 297 -20.18 -22.79 2.73
CA ARG A 297 -21.06 -21.62 2.56
C ARG A 297 -20.62 -20.83 1.31
N ALA A 298 -21.28 -21.06 0.18
CA ALA A 298 -21.00 -20.39 -1.09
C ALA A 298 -20.83 -18.86 -0.94
N PRO A 299 -19.63 -18.30 -1.16
CA PRO A 299 -19.49 -16.90 -1.51
C PRO A 299 -19.54 -16.78 -3.05
N THR A 300 -20.33 -15.83 -3.52
CA THR A 300 -20.30 -15.34 -4.90
C THR A 300 -18.88 -14.89 -5.24
N ALA A 301 -18.27 -15.55 -6.23
CA ALA A 301 -17.00 -15.13 -6.80
C ALA A 301 -17.10 -13.67 -7.30
N PRO A 302 -16.03 -12.87 -7.22
CA PRO A 302 -16.01 -11.58 -7.88
C PRO A 302 -16.23 -11.77 -9.39
N VAL A 303 -17.04 -10.88 -9.97
CA VAL A 303 -17.34 -10.88 -11.42
C VAL A 303 -16.03 -10.77 -12.18
N HIS A 304 -15.67 -11.84 -12.88
CA HIS A 304 -14.48 -11.89 -13.72
C HIS A 304 -14.74 -11.06 -14.98
N ARG A 305 -13.89 -10.08 -15.26
CA ARG A 305 -13.83 -9.49 -16.61
C ARG A 305 -13.06 -10.48 -17.48
N ARG A 306 -13.78 -11.23 -18.30
CA ARG A 306 -13.19 -12.04 -19.36
C ARG A 306 -12.34 -11.12 -20.24
N PHE A 307 -11.01 -11.26 -20.19
CA PHE A 307 -10.19 -10.80 -21.29
C PHE A 307 -10.46 -11.75 -22.45
N ILE A 308 -11.33 -11.33 -23.36
CA ILE A 308 -11.42 -11.95 -24.67
C ILE A 308 -10.09 -11.63 -25.33
N GLU A 309 -9.18 -12.59 -25.33
CA GLU A 309 -8.03 -12.54 -26.22
C GLU A 309 -8.60 -12.72 -27.64
N GLU A 310 -9.00 -11.60 -28.25
CA GLU A 310 -9.33 -11.60 -29.67
C GLU A 310 -8.12 -12.16 -30.40
N THR A 311 -8.33 -13.24 -31.16
CA THR A 311 -7.34 -13.79 -32.09
C THR A 311 -6.85 -12.66 -32.97
N ASN A 312 -5.69 -12.12 -32.59
CA ASN A 312 -5.14 -10.90 -33.12
C ASN A 312 -4.45 -11.25 -34.43
N THR A 313 -5.19 -11.23 -35.53
CA THR A 313 -4.59 -11.34 -36.86
C THR A 313 -3.57 -10.21 -37.04
N LEU A 314 -2.48 -10.48 -37.76
CA LEU A 314 -1.43 -9.50 -38.05
C LEU A 314 -2.01 -8.17 -38.57
N SER A 315 -3.05 -8.25 -39.39
CA SER A 315 -3.78 -7.10 -39.93
C SER A 315 -4.48 -6.28 -38.83
N LYS A 316 -5.14 -6.91 -37.86
CA LYS A 316 -5.78 -6.21 -36.73
C LYS A 316 -4.76 -5.52 -35.83
N ARG A 317 -3.61 -6.14 -35.58
CA ARG A 317 -2.51 -5.52 -34.80
C ARG A 317 -1.93 -4.30 -35.52
N LEU A 318 -1.68 -4.41 -36.82
CA LEU A 318 -1.23 -3.28 -37.63
C LEU A 318 -2.27 -2.17 -37.71
N GLU A 319 -3.56 -2.49 -37.82
CA GLU A 319 -4.64 -1.52 -37.80
C GLU A 319 -4.74 -0.79 -36.46
N PHE A 320 -4.57 -1.51 -35.35
CA PHE A 320 -4.46 -0.93 -34.01
C PHE A 320 -3.26 0.02 -33.90
N TYR A 321 -2.08 -0.38 -34.38
CA TYR A 321 -0.90 0.48 -34.40
C TYR A 321 -1.08 1.72 -35.27
N ARG A 322 -1.70 1.55 -36.45
CA ARG A 322 -2.08 2.67 -37.31
C ARG A 322 -3.10 3.57 -36.65
N HIS A 323 -4.04 3.05 -35.88
CA HIS A 323 -5.02 3.88 -35.17
C HIS A 323 -4.36 4.72 -34.08
N ILE A 324 -3.41 4.14 -33.33
CA ILE A 324 -2.60 4.85 -32.35
C ILE A 324 -1.72 5.91 -33.02
N SER A 325 -1.18 5.63 -34.22
CA SER A 325 -0.31 6.57 -34.94
C SER A 325 -1.06 7.62 -35.77
N ASN A 326 -2.22 7.30 -36.35
CA ASN A 326 -2.95 8.13 -37.33
C ASN A 326 -4.00 9.06 -36.71
N ASN A 327 -4.32 8.96 -35.42
CA ASN A 327 -5.13 9.97 -34.71
C ASN A 327 -4.36 11.28 -34.41
N GLY A 328 -3.27 11.55 -35.14
CA GLY A 328 -2.96 12.91 -35.57
C GLY A 328 -2.49 13.87 -34.48
N ASN A 329 -1.51 13.47 -33.69
CA ASN A 329 -0.31 14.24 -33.34
C ASN A 329 0.48 13.34 -32.39
N LEU A 330 1.62 12.80 -32.84
CA LEU A 330 2.43 11.94 -31.96
C LEU A 330 2.83 12.71 -30.69
N GLU A 331 2.94 14.04 -30.74
CA GLU A 331 3.15 14.89 -29.57
C GLU A 331 1.99 14.84 -28.55
N ASN A 332 0.74 14.81 -29.02
CA ASN A 332 -0.44 14.62 -28.14
C ASN A 332 -0.52 13.17 -27.62
N GLY A 333 -0.10 12.20 -28.44
CA GLY A 333 0.03 10.79 -28.04
C GLY A 333 1.15 10.57 -27.03
N LEU A 334 2.27 11.27 -27.18
CA LEU A 334 3.42 11.24 -26.28
C LEU A 334 3.09 11.86 -24.93
N ASP A 335 2.32 12.94 -24.88
CA ASP A 335 1.82 13.48 -23.61
C ASP A 335 0.86 12.50 -22.91
N SER A 336 0.02 11.80 -23.68
CA SER A 336 -0.85 10.73 -23.15
C SER A 336 -0.04 9.52 -22.63
N ILE A 337 0.97 9.08 -23.39
CA ILE A 337 1.89 8.00 -23.01
C ILE A 337 2.68 8.44 -21.76
N TYR A 338 3.20 9.65 -21.74
CA TYR A 338 3.92 10.22 -20.60
C TYR A 338 3.06 10.24 -19.34
N LYS A 339 1.81 10.73 -19.45
CA LYS A 339 0.83 10.68 -18.34
C LYS A 339 0.53 9.25 -17.90
N TRP A 340 0.45 8.30 -18.84
CA TRP A 340 0.29 6.88 -18.52
C TRP A 340 1.52 6.29 -17.81
N LEU A 341 2.73 6.72 -18.15
CA LEU A 341 3.98 6.28 -17.53
C LEU A 341 4.16 6.79 -16.08
N ILE A 342 3.51 7.90 -15.72
CA ILE A 342 3.54 8.44 -14.37
C ILE A 342 2.61 7.64 -13.43
N GLN A 343 3.19 6.88 -12.50
CA GLN A 343 2.45 6.07 -11.50
C GLN A 343 2.13 6.82 -10.20
N SER A 344 2.86 7.89 -9.89
CA SER A 344 2.70 8.71 -8.69
C SER A 344 2.37 10.16 -9.03
N ASN A 345 1.97 10.99 -8.06
CA ASN A 345 2.04 12.44 -8.27
C ASN A 345 3.49 12.88 -8.44
N THR A 346 3.72 13.93 -9.23
CA THR A 346 5.06 14.50 -9.31
C THR A 346 5.35 15.30 -8.03
N THR A 347 6.60 15.34 -7.62
CA THR A 347 7.02 16.13 -6.44
C THR A 347 6.66 17.60 -6.61
N ARG A 348 6.73 18.12 -7.85
CA ARG A 348 6.30 19.48 -8.17
C ARG A 348 4.82 19.71 -7.86
N VAL A 349 3.93 18.80 -8.28
CA VAL A 349 2.49 18.89 -8.00
C VAL A 349 2.24 18.82 -6.50
N VAL A 350 2.88 17.88 -5.81
CA VAL A 350 2.79 17.77 -4.34
C VAL A 350 3.25 19.05 -3.66
N HIS A 351 4.39 19.62 -4.03
CA HIS A 351 4.89 20.86 -3.42
C HIS A 351 3.95 22.05 -3.62
N HIS A 352 3.30 22.15 -4.77
CA HIS A 352 2.39 23.24 -5.09
C HIS A 352 1.08 23.14 -4.30
N ASP A 353 0.49 21.93 -4.24
CA ASP A 353 -0.87 21.76 -3.74
C ASP A 353 -0.92 21.38 -2.25
N LEU A 354 0.14 20.79 -1.69
CA LEU A 354 0.10 20.21 -0.34
C LEU A 354 -0.24 21.24 0.74
N VAL A 355 0.30 22.45 0.68
CA VAL A 355 -0.01 23.50 1.68
C VAL A 355 -1.49 23.88 1.61
N ALA A 356 -2.00 24.11 0.41
CA ALA A 356 -3.40 24.47 0.20
C ALA A 356 -4.34 23.34 0.66
N ASN A 357 -3.98 22.09 0.38
CA ASN A 357 -4.71 20.91 0.82
C ASN A 357 -4.70 20.78 2.35
N ILE A 358 -3.53 20.91 3.00
CA ILE A 358 -3.41 20.87 4.46
C ILE A 358 -4.29 21.95 5.11
N VAL A 359 -4.23 23.19 4.61
CA VAL A 359 -5.00 24.30 5.15
C VAL A 359 -6.50 24.08 4.94
N SER A 360 -6.92 23.72 3.73
CA SER A 360 -8.33 23.50 3.40
C SER A 360 -8.94 22.38 4.24
N MET A 361 -8.19 21.29 4.40
CA MET A 361 -8.60 20.17 5.25
C MET A 361 -8.69 20.61 6.72
N GLY A 362 -7.68 21.33 7.23
CA GLY A 362 -7.71 21.87 8.58
C GLY A 362 -8.92 22.79 8.85
N VAL A 363 -9.26 23.66 7.91
CA VAL A 363 -10.45 24.53 7.99
C VAL A 363 -11.72 23.66 8.02
N LEU A 364 -11.84 22.69 7.12
CA LEU A 364 -12.99 21.77 7.08
C LEU A 364 -13.17 21.05 8.43
N PHE A 365 -12.10 20.50 9.00
CA PHE A 365 -12.15 19.82 10.30
C PHE A 365 -12.51 20.78 11.44
N SER A 366 -11.99 22.02 11.41
CA SER A 366 -12.33 23.06 12.37
C SER A 366 -13.84 23.38 12.34
N MET A 367 -14.42 23.48 11.14
CA MET A 367 -15.85 23.73 10.94
C MET A 367 -16.71 22.53 11.38
N CYS A 368 -16.30 21.30 11.06
CA CYS A 368 -16.97 20.10 11.56
C CYS A 368 -16.91 20.03 13.10
N GLY A 369 -15.82 20.48 13.70
CA GLY A 369 -15.64 20.60 15.14
C GLY A 369 -16.66 21.52 15.82
N LEU A 370 -17.08 22.59 15.14
CA LEU A 370 -18.11 23.50 15.62
C LEU A 370 -19.49 22.83 15.67
N MET A 371 -19.82 21.98 14.69
CA MET A 371 -21.10 21.24 14.65
C MET A 371 -21.26 20.30 15.85
N VAL A 372 -20.16 19.78 16.40
CA VAL A 372 -20.16 18.88 17.56
C VAL A 372 -19.90 19.60 18.89
N ALA A 373 -20.04 20.92 18.94
CA ALA A 373 -19.80 21.73 20.15
C ALA A 373 -20.52 21.21 21.42
N PRO A 374 -21.80 20.80 21.38
CA PRO A 374 -22.47 20.25 22.57
C PRO A 374 -21.82 18.96 23.07
N LEU A 375 -21.44 18.06 22.16
CA LEU A 375 -20.74 16.82 22.49
C LEU A 375 -19.35 17.10 23.06
N ARG A 376 -18.62 18.05 22.45
CA ARG A 376 -17.31 18.51 22.94
C ARG A 376 -17.40 19.07 24.35
N LEU A 377 -18.42 19.88 24.67
CA LEU A 377 -18.64 20.37 26.03
C LEU A 377 -18.82 19.22 27.02
N ARG A 378 -19.77 18.29 26.76
CA ARG A 378 -20.04 17.16 27.66
C ARG A 378 -18.82 16.26 27.85
N TRP A 379 -18.06 16.06 26.78
CA TRP A 379 -16.79 15.36 26.83
C TRP A 379 -15.78 16.06 27.74
N ILE A 380 -15.56 17.37 27.56
CA ILE A 380 -14.62 18.17 28.38
C ILE A 380 -15.05 18.18 29.86
N GLU A 381 -16.34 18.39 30.15
CA GLU A 381 -16.88 18.39 31.51
C GLU A 381 -16.59 17.06 32.24
N CYS A 382 -16.84 15.93 31.56
CA CYS A 382 -16.58 14.60 32.12
C CYS A 382 -15.08 14.32 32.30
N GLN A 383 -14.25 14.77 31.35
CA GLN A 383 -12.82 14.55 31.38
C GLN A 383 -12.17 15.33 32.53
N LEU A 384 -12.53 16.61 32.66
CA LEU A 384 -12.07 17.48 33.75
C LEU A 384 -12.71 17.07 35.09
N GLY A 385 -13.97 16.66 35.08
CA GLY A 385 -14.77 16.43 36.27
C GLY A 385 -15.34 17.73 36.85
N VAL A 386 -15.59 18.74 36.00
CA VAL A 386 -16.09 20.07 36.37
C VAL A 386 -17.08 20.53 35.31
N MET A 387 -18.22 21.05 35.72
CA MET A 387 -19.22 21.63 34.82
C MET A 387 -18.73 22.98 34.27
N LEU A 388 -19.27 23.43 33.15
CA LEU A 388 -18.99 24.77 32.64
C LEU A 388 -19.32 25.83 33.71
N LEU A 389 -18.31 26.59 34.15
CA LEU A 389 -18.47 27.59 35.21
C LEU A 389 -18.73 28.99 34.67
N ARG A 390 -18.16 29.30 33.50
CA ARG A 390 -18.26 30.62 32.87
C ARG A 390 -18.57 30.50 31.39
N GLY A 391 -19.37 31.43 30.89
CA GLY A 391 -19.76 31.49 29.49
C GLY A 391 -20.82 30.44 29.12
N SER A 392 -21.03 30.29 27.82
CA SER A 392 -21.94 29.33 27.20
C SER A 392 -21.19 28.28 26.38
N VAL A 393 -21.91 27.23 25.97
CA VAL A 393 -21.42 26.21 25.02
C VAL A 393 -20.78 26.88 23.79
N TRP A 394 -21.42 27.93 23.28
CA TRP A 394 -20.98 28.64 22.08
C TRP A 394 -19.72 29.48 22.30
N SER A 395 -19.57 30.09 23.48
CA SER A 395 -18.33 30.81 23.81
C SER A 395 -17.13 29.85 23.94
N LEU A 396 -17.34 28.67 24.55
CA LEU A 396 -16.34 27.61 24.58
C LEU A 396 -16.02 27.11 23.17
N ALA A 397 -17.04 26.87 22.36
CA ALA A 397 -16.91 26.43 20.98
C ALA A 397 -16.14 27.44 20.12
N ALA A 398 -16.40 28.74 20.29
CA ALA A 398 -15.67 29.81 19.63
C ALA A 398 -14.18 29.80 20.04
N GLY A 399 -13.87 29.66 21.33
CA GLY A 399 -12.49 29.53 21.80
C GLY A 399 -11.77 28.31 21.22
N LEU A 400 -12.45 27.15 21.17
CA LEU A 400 -11.91 25.94 20.53
C LEU A 400 -11.73 26.10 19.02
N LEU A 401 -12.66 26.77 18.34
CA LEU A 401 -12.56 27.09 16.92
C LEU A 401 -11.37 28.02 16.65
N THR A 402 -11.17 29.07 17.45
CA THR A 402 -10.00 29.95 17.34
C THR A 402 -8.71 29.16 17.51
N ARG A 403 -8.66 28.24 18.48
CA ARG A 403 -7.52 27.33 18.68
C ARG A 403 -7.29 26.45 17.45
N ASP A 404 -8.35 25.87 16.90
CA ASP A 404 -8.27 24.97 15.75
C ASP A 404 -7.80 25.75 14.50
N LEU A 405 -8.38 26.91 14.19
CA LEU A 405 -7.94 27.78 13.08
C LEU A 405 -6.50 28.28 13.25
N PHE A 406 -6.08 28.62 14.47
CA PHE A 406 -4.68 28.95 14.74
C PHE A 406 -3.76 27.75 14.48
N SER A 407 -4.18 26.55 14.87
CA SER A 407 -3.47 25.32 14.55
C SER A 407 -3.36 25.12 13.03
N VAL A 408 -4.41 25.38 12.25
CA VAL A 408 -4.37 25.31 10.78
C VAL A 408 -3.36 26.29 10.20
N ALA A 409 -3.35 27.54 10.68
CA ALA A 409 -2.39 28.55 10.23
C ALA A 409 -0.94 28.11 10.50
N VAL A 410 -0.67 27.55 11.69
CA VAL A 410 0.66 27.02 12.04
C VAL A 410 1.04 25.81 11.19
N GLN A 411 0.08 24.91 10.90
CA GLN A 411 0.31 23.77 10.00
C GLN A 411 0.70 24.25 8.60
N GLY A 412 -0.06 25.17 8.01
CA GLY A 412 0.22 25.71 6.67
C GLY A 412 1.57 26.43 6.61
N LEU A 413 1.90 27.24 7.62
CA LEU A 413 3.18 27.92 7.71
C LEU A 413 4.34 26.92 7.84
N THR A 414 4.22 25.95 8.73
CA THR A 414 5.26 24.94 8.97
C THR A 414 5.45 24.06 7.74
N ALA A 415 4.36 23.63 7.09
CA ALA A 415 4.42 22.90 5.83
C ALA A 415 5.14 23.71 4.74
N SER A 416 4.82 25.01 4.62
CA SER A 416 5.49 25.92 3.67
C SER A 416 6.99 26.04 3.94
N ILE A 417 7.39 26.17 5.21
CA ILE A 417 8.80 26.25 5.61
C ILE A 417 9.52 24.95 5.26
N ILE A 418 8.96 23.80 5.65
CA ILE A 418 9.57 22.49 5.39
C ILE A 418 9.72 22.27 3.88
N LEU A 419 8.67 22.49 3.09
CA LEU A 419 8.72 22.33 1.63
C LEU A 419 9.76 23.25 0.98
N ARG A 420 9.88 24.51 1.43
CA ARG A 420 10.94 25.41 0.96
C ARG A 420 12.34 24.91 1.32
N CYS A 421 12.55 24.41 2.53
CA CYS A 421 13.83 23.83 2.94
C CYS A 421 14.20 22.60 2.09
N LEU A 422 13.22 21.74 1.78
CA LEU A 422 13.40 20.60 0.89
C LEU A 422 13.74 21.04 -0.54
N SER A 423 13.06 22.05 -1.07
CA SER A 423 13.35 22.61 -2.40
C SER A 423 14.70 23.35 -2.49
N TYR A 424 15.20 23.93 -1.39
CA TYR A 424 16.53 24.55 -1.40
C TYR A 424 17.65 23.51 -1.43
N SER A 425 17.43 22.37 -0.77
CA SER A 425 18.38 21.25 -0.73
C SER A 425 18.59 20.61 -2.10
N THR A 426 17.58 20.64 -2.99
CA THR A 426 17.73 20.15 -4.38
C THR A 426 18.63 21.02 -5.24
N HIS A 427 18.67 22.33 -5.01
CA HIS A 427 19.47 23.25 -5.83
C HIS A 427 20.94 23.33 -5.43
N THR A 428 21.28 22.87 -4.23
CA THR A 428 22.62 23.01 -3.64
C THR A 428 23.43 21.71 -3.64
N ALA A 429 22.83 20.57 -3.99
CA ALA A 429 23.58 19.33 -4.19
C ALA A 429 24.47 19.49 -5.44
N PRO A 430 25.81 19.56 -5.28
CA PRO A 430 26.70 19.65 -6.43
C PRO A 430 26.52 18.39 -7.25
N THR A 431 26.21 18.54 -8.53
CA THR A 431 26.26 17.48 -9.53
C THR A 431 27.70 17.03 -9.71
N ASN A 432 28.24 16.32 -8.72
CA ASN A 432 29.56 15.66 -8.78
C ASN A 432 29.47 14.35 -9.58
N THR A 433 28.74 14.36 -10.69
CA THR A 433 28.97 13.42 -11.78
C THR A 433 30.07 13.99 -12.67
N ASN A 434 31.30 13.99 -12.15
CA ASN A 434 32.48 13.82 -12.99
C ASN A 434 32.49 12.35 -13.46
N ILE A 435 31.50 11.99 -14.28
CA ILE A 435 31.65 10.84 -15.16
C ILE A 435 32.61 11.36 -16.22
N ASN A 436 33.83 10.87 -16.14
CA ASN A 436 34.87 11.08 -17.14
C ASN A 436 34.40 10.35 -18.42
N ILE A 437 33.45 10.95 -19.13
CA ILE A 437 33.03 10.51 -20.46
C ILE A 437 34.17 10.92 -21.38
N ASN A 438 34.98 9.93 -21.72
CA ASN A 438 35.93 9.98 -22.82
C ASN A 438 35.22 10.58 -24.04
N LYS A 439 35.52 11.85 -24.33
CA LYS A 439 35.17 12.50 -25.59
C LYS A 439 35.98 11.81 -26.68
N ASN A 440 35.35 10.91 -27.42
CA ASN A 440 35.68 10.60 -28.80
C ASN A 440 34.58 9.72 -29.40
N SER A 441 33.56 10.35 -29.96
CA SER A 441 32.84 9.86 -31.14
C SER A 441 31.77 10.88 -31.53
N ASP A 442 31.87 11.30 -32.78
CA ASP A 442 31.11 12.35 -33.42
C ASP A 442 29.61 12.08 -33.60
N SER A 443 28.88 13.19 -33.57
CA SER A 443 27.69 13.52 -34.36
C SER A 443 26.36 12.78 -34.16
N HIS A 444 25.36 13.62 -33.85
CA HIS A 444 23.90 13.45 -33.96
C HIS A 444 23.19 12.59 -32.91
N SER A 445 22.87 13.21 -31.76
CA SER A 445 21.75 12.77 -30.92
C SER A 445 20.95 13.95 -30.35
N SER A 446 19.72 14.08 -30.81
CA SER A 446 18.51 14.42 -30.05
C SER A 446 18.67 15.15 -28.71
N THR A 447 18.47 16.46 -28.78
CA THR A 447 18.23 17.40 -27.67
C THR A 447 16.81 17.24 -27.11
N VAL A 448 16.48 16.11 -26.49
CA VAL A 448 15.15 15.86 -25.92
C VAL A 448 15.24 15.38 -24.46
N HIS A 449 14.73 16.22 -23.54
CA HIS A 449 14.24 15.96 -22.17
C HIS A 449 15.10 15.39 -21.02
N ASN A 450 16.42 15.19 -21.15
CA ASN A 450 17.23 14.70 -20.00
C ASN A 450 17.26 15.62 -18.75
N GLY A 451 16.76 16.86 -18.83
CA GLY A 451 16.68 17.78 -17.69
C GLY A 451 15.46 17.60 -16.77
N GLU A 452 14.36 17.01 -17.25
CA GLU A 452 13.09 16.95 -16.49
C GLU A 452 12.89 15.65 -15.72
N SER A 453 13.58 14.56 -16.10
CA SER A 453 13.44 13.27 -15.43
C SER A 453 13.87 13.32 -13.95
N ARG A 454 14.78 14.24 -13.59
CA ARG A 454 15.23 14.47 -12.20
C ARG A 454 14.25 15.29 -11.33
N VAL A 455 13.15 15.81 -11.90
CA VAL A 455 12.21 16.70 -11.20
C VAL A 455 10.94 15.97 -10.72
N LEU A 456 10.73 14.72 -11.17
CA LEU A 456 9.54 13.94 -10.84
C LEU A 456 9.59 13.36 -9.42
N LEU A 457 10.69 12.69 -9.04
CA LEU A 457 10.99 12.32 -7.65
C LEU A 457 11.72 13.45 -6.94
N GLY A 458 11.46 13.61 -5.64
CA GLY A 458 12.02 14.69 -4.84
C GLY A 458 13.45 14.43 -4.38
N PRO A 459 14.07 15.36 -3.63
CA PRO A 459 15.28 15.05 -2.89
C PRO A 459 14.99 13.94 -1.88
N SER A 460 15.99 13.13 -1.56
CA SER A 460 15.88 12.15 -0.49
C SER A 460 15.72 12.87 0.85
N LEU A 461 14.66 12.56 1.61
CA LEU A 461 14.42 13.14 2.93
C LEU A 461 15.43 12.65 3.96
N LEU A 462 15.87 11.41 3.80
CA LEU A 462 16.85 10.74 4.64
C LEU A 462 18.03 10.30 3.78
N PRO A 463 19.21 10.03 4.39
CA PRO A 463 20.30 9.34 3.69
C PRO A 463 19.78 8.07 2.99
N PRO A 464 20.39 7.67 1.86
CA PRO A 464 19.99 6.47 1.12
C PRO A 464 19.81 5.28 2.07
N SER A 465 18.60 4.74 2.12
CA SER A 465 18.20 3.67 3.04
C SER A 465 18.03 2.39 2.24
N LYS A 466 18.52 1.27 2.77
CA LYS A 466 18.24 -0.07 2.19
C LYS A 466 16.77 -0.48 2.35
N TYR A 467 15.96 0.29 3.08
CA TYR A 467 14.58 -0.08 3.38
C TYR A 467 13.58 0.57 2.43
N CYS A 468 13.73 1.85 2.08
CA CYS A 468 12.77 2.58 1.26
C CYS A 468 13.39 3.75 0.49
N ASP A 469 12.75 4.11 -0.63
CA ASP A 469 13.14 5.27 -1.43
C ASP A 469 12.42 6.53 -0.97
N THR A 470 13.06 7.28 -0.06
CA THR A 470 12.43 8.48 0.53
C THR A 470 12.21 9.63 -0.46
N ARG A 471 12.64 9.50 -1.72
CA ARG A 471 12.32 10.46 -2.79
C ARG A 471 10.88 10.36 -3.27
N HIS A 472 10.20 9.24 -3.01
CA HIS A 472 8.81 9.05 -3.40
C HIS A 472 7.91 10.09 -2.70
N PRO A 473 7.03 10.82 -3.42
CA PRO A 473 6.24 11.91 -2.86
C PRO A 473 5.37 11.54 -1.65
N PHE A 474 5.01 10.26 -1.53
CA PHE A 474 4.36 9.70 -0.33
C PHE A 474 5.10 10.05 0.97
N TYR A 475 6.42 9.86 1.01
CA TYR A 475 7.20 10.10 2.23
C TYR A 475 7.28 11.60 2.54
N THR A 476 7.34 12.46 1.52
CA THR A 476 7.30 13.92 1.68
C THR A 476 5.99 14.37 2.30
N VAL A 477 4.85 13.88 1.78
CA VAL A 477 3.53 14.18 2.34
C VAL A 477 3.43 13.72 3.79
N ALA A 478 3.82 12.47 4.07
CA ALA A 478 3.78 11.92 5.42
C ALA A 478 4.66 12.73 6.40
N ALA A 479 5.90 13.05 6.02
CA ALA A 479 6.82 13.81 6.86
C ALA A 479 6.33 15.24 7.12
N VAL A 480 5.91 15.95 6.07
CA VAL A 480 5.38 17.32 6.19
C VAL A 480 4.11 17.34 7.04
N TRP A 481 3.19 16.41 6.83
CA TRP A 481 1.94 16.31 7.59
C TRP A 481 2.21 16.09 9.09
N LEU A 482 3.05 15.11 9.42
CA LEU A 482 3.37 14.77 10.82
C LEU A 482 4.12 15.92 11.52
N ALA A 483 5.10 16.53 10.85
CA ALA A 483 5.87 17.65 11.41
C ALA A 483 4.99 18.90 11.59
N ALA A 484 4.15 19.23 10.61
CA ALA A 484 3.20 20.32 10.71
C ALA A 484 2.17 20.09 11.83
N GLY A 485 1.65 18.87 11.97
CA GLY A 485 0.76 18.47 13.06
C GLY A 485 1.41 18.62 14.45
N ALA A 486 2.65 18.17 14.59
CA ALA A 486 3.43 18.31 15.82
C ALA A 486 3.66 19.79 16.19
N ALA A 487 4.14 20.61 15.23
CA ALA A 487 4.38 22.03 15.46
C ALA A 487 3.11 22.78 15.85
N ALA A 488 2.01 22.50 15.14
CA ALA A 488 0.73 23.13 15.41
C ALA A 488 0.13 22.74 16.76
N HIS A 489 0.35 21.50 17.21
CA HIS A 489 -0.03 21.10 18.56
C HIS A 489 0.67 21.93 19.63
N VAL A 490 1.99 22.03 19.53
CA VAL A 490 2.80 22.78 20.51
C VAL A 490 2.37 24.24 20.53
N ALA A 491 2.16 24.84 19.36
CA ALA A 491 1.76 26.24 19.24
C ALA A 491 0.33 26.50 19.71
N ALA A 492 -0.62 25.60 19.46
CA ALA A 492 -2.04 25.78 19.80
C ALA A 492 -2.39 25.36 21.24
N THR A 493 -1.50 24.64 21.94
CA THR A 493 -1.72 24.19 23.33
C THR A 493 -1.94 25.35 24.31
N PRO A 494 -1.16 26.45 24.28
CA PRO A 494 -1.44 27.62 25.12
C PRO A 494 -2.84 28.20 24.94
N ILE A 495 -3.35 28.27 23.71
CA ILE A 495 -4.70 28.77 23.42
C ILE A 495 -5.75 27.83 24.01
N LEU A 496 -5.59 26.51 23.78
CA LEU A 496 -6.48 25.50 24.39
C LEU A 496 -6.52 25.65 25.91
N ASN A 497 -5.35 25.73 26.54
CA ASN A 497 -5.23 25.84 27.99
C ASN A 497 -5.82 27.17 28.50
N ALA A 498 -5.66 28.28 27.77
CA ALA A 498 -6.29 29.55 28.11
C ALA A 498 -7.83 29.48 28.03
N VAL A 499 -8.37 28.85 26.98
CA VAL A 499 -9.82 28.61 26.82
C VAL A 499 -10.35 27.76 27.98
N LEU A 500 -9.66 26.67 28.32
CA LEU A 500 -10.04 25.82 29.46
C LEU A 500 -9.96 26.58 30.79
N ALA A 501 -8.92 27.38 31.01
CA ALA A 501 -8.78 28.21 32.21
C ALA A 501 -9.90 29.25 32.33
N GLN A 502 -10.30 29.87 31.22
CA GLN A 502 -11.36 30.86 31.20
C GLN A 502 -12.73 30.25 31.56
N HIS A 503 -13.04 29.08 31.02
CA HIS A 503 -14.36 28.45 31.15
C HIS A 503 -14.52 27.54 32.37
N PHE A 504 -13.45 26.88 32.80
CA PHE A 504 -13.45 25.87 33.88
C PHE A 504 -12.54 26.24 35.05
N GLY A 505 -11.86 27.38 35.02
CA GLY A 505 -11.05 27.87 36.14
C GLY A 505 -11.87 28.52 37.26
N PRO A 506 -11.24 28.84 38.40
CA PRO A 506 -11.92 29.41 39.57
C PRO A 506 -12.50 30.80 39.28
N SER A 507 -13.66 31.08 39.89
CA SER A 507 -14.48 32.30 39.71
C SER A 507 -13.79 33.57 40.16
N THR A 508 -12.90 33.47 41.14
CA THR A 508 -12.01 34.55 41.59
C THR A 508 -10.61 34.25 41.08
N ALA A 509 -10.04 35.17 40.28
CA ALA A 509 -8.63 35.11 39.96
C ALA A 509 -7.90 35.31 41.29
N ALA A 510 -7.30 34.27 41.85
CA ALA A 510 -6.45 34.43 43.02
C ALA A 510 -5.40 35.48 42.65
N SER A 511 -5.37 36.60 43.38
CA SER A 511 -4.54 37.78 43.06
C SER A 511 -3.03 37.47 43.06
N SER A 512 -2.63 36.31 43.58
CA SER A 512 -1.26 35.76 43.52
C SER A 512 -1.00 34.79 42.35
N SER A 513 -2.03 34.39 41.60
CA SER A 513 -1.95 33.36 40.56
C SER A 513 -1.77 33.91 39.13
N PHE A 514 -1.58 35.23 38.97
CA PHE A 514 -1.13 35.82 37.71
C PHE A 514 0.36 35.54 37.41
N SER A 515 1.09 34.98 38.40
CA SER A 515 2.28 34.14 38.18
C SER A 515 1.91 32.78 37.57
N PHE A 516 0.89 32.74 36.71
CA PHE A 516 0.67 31.63 35.80
C PHE A 516 1.82 31.68 34.79
N ALA A 517 2.98 31.18 35.20
CA ALA A 517 4.19 31.17 34.40
C ALA A 517 3.84 30.60 33.02
N ARG A 518 4.44 31.13 31.94
CA ARG A 518 4.29 30.61 30.56
C ARG A 518 4.37 29.07 30.50
N ARG A 519 5.11 28.45 31.44
CA ARG A 519 5.23 27.00 31.65
C ARG A 519 3.90 26.29 31.97
N GLY A 520 2.96 26.93 32.66
CA GLY A 520 1.63 26.37 32.98
C GLY A 520 0.75 26.23 31.74
N LEU A 521 0.77 27.21 30.83
CA LEU A 521 0.01 27.17 29.57
C LEU A 521 0.57 26.14 28.58
N LEU A 522 1.83 25.75 28.69
CA LEU A 522 2.44 24.70 27.88
C LEU A 522 2.25 23.29 28.45
N ARG A 523 1.55 23.15 29.59
CA ARG A 523 1.37 21.84 30.21
C ARG A 523 0.60 20.91 29.29
N GLY A 524 1.17 19.72 29.04
CA GLY A 524 0.61 18.73 28.13
C GLY A 524 1.17 18.80 26.71
N ALA A 525 1.82 19.90 26.29
CA ALA A 525 2.28 20.08 24.91
C ALA A 525 3.28 19.01 24.44
N VAL A 526 4.18 18.57 25.32
CA VAL A 526 5.16 17.52 25.01
C VAL A 526 4.59 16.13 25.27
N SER A 527 3.91 15.93 26.39
CA SER A 527 3.37 14.61 26.78
C SER A 527 2.24 14.13 25.85
N LEU A 528 1.56 15.05 25.18
CA LEU A 528 0.54 14.75 24.17
C LEU A 528 1.07 14.93 22.75
N LEU A 529 2.36 15.18 22.55
CA LEU A 529 2.92 15.35 21.22
C LEU A 529 2.76 14.12 20.32
N PRO A 530 3.01 12.87 20.78
CA PRO A 530 2.78 11.69 19.94
C PRO A 530 1.32 11.55 19.54
N LEU A 531 0.40 11.84 20.48
CA LEU A 531 -1.02 11.88 20.22
C LEU A 531 -1.31 12.94 19.15
N ALA A 532 -0.81 14.16 19.31
CA ALA A 532 -1.20 15.25 18.43
C ALA A 532 -0.52 15.24 17.05
N ALA A 533 0.67 14.63 16.94
CA ALA A 533 1.32 14.36 15.65
C ALA A 533 0.51 13.34 14.84
N LEU A 534 -0.06 12.33 15.51
CA LEU A 534 -0.92 11.33 14.88
C LEU A 534 -2.39 11.76 14.78
N LEU A 535 -2.82 12.73 15.60
CA LEU A 535 -4.21 13.16 15.80
C LEU A 535 -4.40 14.69 15.70
N PRO A 536 -3.93 15.39 14.65
CA PRO A 536 -4.18 16.82 14.51
C PRO A 536 -5.69 17.08 14.42
N GLN A 537 -6.22 17.99 15.26
CA GLN A 537 -7.58 18.55 15.13
C GLN A 537 -8.74 17.53 15.01
N GLN A 538 -8.59 16.31 15.57
CA GLN A 538 -9.55 15.20 15.41
C GLN A 538 -9.63 14.65 13.96
N ALA A 539 -8.72 15.04 13.07
CA ALA A 539 -8.50 14.49 11.73
C ALA A 539 -7.68 13.19 11.74
N VAL A 540 -7.94 12.32 12.73
CA VAL A 540 -7.14 11.12 12.96
C VAL A 540 -7.22 10.15 11.80
N TRP A 541 -8.42 9.99 11.23
CA TRP A 541 -8.63 9.06 10.14
C TRP A 541 -7.84 9.49 8.91
N LEU A 542 -7.74 10.80 8.63
CA LEU A 542 -6.91 11.31 7.54
C LEU A 542 -5.42 11.06 7.81
N THR A 543 -4.95 11.28 9.03
CA THR A 543 -3.54 11.06 9.38
C THR A 543 -3.16 9.60 9.22
N TRP A 544 -4.00 8.68 9.70
CA TRP A 544 -3.81 7.26 9.46
C TRP A 544 -3.80 6.96 7.95
N TYR A 545 -4.79 7.49 7.23
CA TYR A 545 -4.96 7.29 5.79
C TYR A 545 -3.75 7.75 4.97
N GLU A 546 -3.08 8.84 5.37
CA GLU A 546 -1.92 9.39 4.66
C GLU A 546 -0.57 8.83 5.12
N THR A 547 -0.55 8.01 6.17
CA THR A 547 0.69 7.48 6.75
C THR A 547 0.71 5.94 6.78
N ALA A 548 0.64 5.34 7.98
CA ALA A 548 0.70 3.89 8.16
C ALA A 548 -0.49 3.17 7.50
N GLY A 549 -1.66 3.79 7.49
CA GLY A 549 -2.88 3.24 6.88
C GLY A 549 -2.75 3.00 5.38
N ALA A 550 -2.12 3.92 4.63
CA ALA A 550 -1.86 3.74 3.21
C ALA A 550 -0.94 2.55 2.90
N SER A 551 -0.15 2.11 3.89
CA SER A 551 0.71 0.94 3.77
C SER A 551 -0.02 -0.36 4.11
N ILE A 552 -1.04 -0.32 4.98
CA ILE A 552 -1.82 -1.51 5.38
C ILE A 552 -2.96 -1.77 4.40
N ILE A 553 -3.67 -0.72 3.99
CA ILE A 553 -4.71 -0.77 2.97
C ILE A 553 -4.18 0.06 1.81
N PRO A 554 -3.69 -0.57 0.73
CA PRO A 554 -2.98 0.13 -0.33
C PRO A 554 -3.87 1.20 -0.96
N THR A 555 -3.49 2.48 -0.79
CA THR A 555 -4.20 3.62 -1.38
C THR A 555 -3.28 4.42 -2.32
N PRO A 556 -3.31 4.14 -3.63
CA PRO A 556 -2.49 4.86 -4.60
C PRO A 556 -2.87 6.35 -4.70
N ALA A 557 -4.15 6.69 -4.50
CA ALA A 557 -4.65 8.06 -4.41
C ALA A 557 -4.97 8.45 -2.96
N SER A 558 -5.10 9.75 -2.68
CA SER A 558 -5.55 10.24 -1.38
C SER A 558 -5.91 11.74 -1.41
N PRO A 559 -6.56 12.30 -0.38
CA PRO A 559 -6.84 13.74 -0.32
C PRO A 559 -5.59 14.63 -0.43
N LEU A 560 -4.45 14.21 0.13
CA LEU A 560 -3.19 14.96 0.03
C LEU A 560 -2.33 14.53 -1.16
N ARG A 561 -2.59 13.37 -1.78
CA ARG A 561 -1.95 12.86 -3.00
C ARG A 561 -3.02 12.50 -4.05
N GLN A 562 -3.70 13.51 -4.57
CA GLN A 562 -4.81 13.31 -5.50
C GLN A 562 -4.32 12.71 -6.83
N ARG A 563 -4.94 11.61 -7.27
CA ARG A 563 -4.67 10.94 -8.56
C ARG A 563 -5.97 10.89 -9.36
N PRO A 564 -6.27 11.94 -10.16
CA PRO A 564 -7.55 12.06 -10.86
C PRO A 564 -7.84 10.88 -11.79
N ASP A 565 -6.79 10.29 -12.37
CA ASP A 565 -6.84 9.10 -13.23
C ASP A 565 -7.41 7.87 -12.52
N LEU A 566 -7.20 7.77 -11.20
CA LEU A 566 -7.67 6.65 -10.38
C LEU A 566 -9.05 6.90 -9.77
N LEU A 567 -9.48 8.16 -9.61
CA LEU A 567 -10.72 8.51 -8.89
C LEU A 567 -11.97 7.85 -9.49
N GLN A 568 -11.96 7.56 -10.78
CA GLN A 568 -13.10 6.97 -11.48
C GLN A 568 -13.09 5.44 -11.53
N THR A 569 -12.00 4.77 -11.14
CA THR A 569 -11.91 3.31 -11.25
C THR A 569 -12.72 2.61 -10.16
N GLU A 570 -13.36 1.48 -10.50
CA GLU A 570 -14.11 0.67 -9.54
C GLU A 570 -13.21 0.12 -8.42
N GLU A 571 -11.99 -0.27 -8.79
CA GLU A 571 -10.93 -0.70 -7.89
C GLU A 571 -10.63 0.38 -6.83
N TRP A 572 -10.45 1.64 -7.26
CA TRP A 572 -10.22 2.74 -6.35
C TRP A 572 -11.39 2.97 -5.40
N ARG A 573 -12.62 2.95 -5.91
CA ARG A 573 -13.82 3.11 -5.06
C ARG A 573 -13.86 2.04 -3.96
N HIS A 574 -13.53 0.79 -4.27
CA HIS A 574 -13.49 -0.29 -3.29
C HIS A 574 -12.41 -0.07 -2.22
N PHE A 575 -11.16 0.19 -2.63
CA PHE A 575 -10.06 0.45 -1.69
C PHE A 575 -10.31 1.67 -0.83
N ARG A 576 -10.91 2.73 -1.38
CA ARG A 576 -11.30 3.95 -0.68
C ARG A 576 -12.22 3.67 0.50
N HIS A 577 -13.30 2.91 0.30
CA HIS A 577 -14.23 2.59 1.39
C HIS A 577 -13.57 1.74 2.48
N LYS A 578 -12.78 0.73 2.10
CA LYS A 578 -12.02 -0.09 3.05
C LYS A 578 -11.01 0.74 3.85
N ALA A 579 -10.29 1.62 3.17
CA ALA A 579 -9.30 2.49 3.79
C ALA A 579 -9.93 3.49 4.75
N LEU A 580 -11.08 4.07 4.41
CA LEU A 580 -11.84 4.94 5.33
C LEU A 580 -12.32 4.18 6.57
N LEU A 581 -12.85 2.97 6.38
CA LEU A 581 -13.28 2.13 7.51
C LEU A 581 -12.10 1.71 8.39
N GLY A 582 -10.99 1.29 7.79
CA GLY A 582 -9.76 0.96 8.50
C GLY A 582 -9.20 2.16 9.26
N ALA A 583 -9.22 3.35 8.63
CA ALA A 583 -8.83 4.60 9.26
C ALA A 583 -9.70 4.94 10.46
N PHE A 584 -11.02 4.75 10.38
CA PHE A 584 -11.92 4.93 11.51
C PHE A 584 -11.63 3.95 12.65
N ALA A 585 -11.44 2.67 12.35
CA ALA A 585 -11.15 1.65 13.35
C ALA A 585 -9.83 1.93 14.07
N ALA A 586 -8.76 2.22 13.32
CA ALA A 586 -7.45 2.56 13.86
C ALA A 586 -7.50 3.85 14.69
N THR A 587 -8.21 4.87 14.20
CA THR A 587 -8.49 6.11 14.93
C THR A 587 -9.11 5.81 16.28
N THR A 588 -10.20 5.05 16.28
CA THR A 588 -10.98 4.76 17.48
C THR A 588 -10.15 3.99 18.49
N ALA A 589 -9.37 3.00 18.03
CA ALA A 589 -8.48 2.22 18.88
C ALA A 589 -7.38 3.09 19.50
N LEU A 590 -6.66 3.88 18.71
CA LEU A 590 -5.62 4.79 19.20
C LEU A 590 -6.20 5.82 20.18
N ASP A 591 -7.36 6.38 19.85
CA ASP A 591 -8.07 7.34 20.68
C ASP A 591 -8.45 6.74 22.03
N ALA A 592 -9.00 5.52 22.05
CA ALA A 592 -9.33 4.79 23.27
C ALA A 592 -8.09 4.48 24.13
N VAL A 593 -6.99 4.05 23.52
CA VAL A 593 -5.75 3.72 24.23
C VAL A 593 -5.14 4.97 24.86
N LEU A 594 -5.15 6.10 24.16
CA LEU A 594 -4.49 7.33 24.61
C LEU A 594 -5.39 8.27 25.43
N TYR A 595 -6.70 7.99 25.48
CA TYR A 595 -7.66 8.77 26.27
C TYR A 595 -7.27 8.97 27.74
N PRO A 596 -6.79 7.94 28.48
CA PRO A 596 -6.39 8.12 29.88
C PRO A 596 -5.23 9.10 30.06
N LEU A 597 -4.25 9.09 29.14
CA LEU A 597 -3.11 10.01 29.16
C LEU A 597 -3.56 11.45 28.95
N GLN A 598 -4.43 11.69 27.96
CA GLN A 598 -5.00 13.02 27.72
C GLN A 598 -5.77 13.54 28.94
N ARG A 599 -6.58 12.68 29.56
CA ARG A 599 -7.30 13.02 30.78
C ARG A 599 -6.37 13.39 31.93
N ARG A 600 -5.30 12.61 32.14
CA ARG A 600 -4.29 12.91 33.16
C ARG A 600 -3.65 14.28 32.93
N CYS A 601 -3.30 14.61 31.68
CA CYS A 601 -2.70 15.90 31.35
C CYS A 601 -3.64 17.07 31.65
N TRP A 602 -4.90 16.98 31.22
CA TRP A 602 -5.89 18.04 31.44
C TRP A 602 -6.27 18.22 32.91
N ARG A 603 -6.44 17.13 33.64
CA ARG A 603 -6.67 17.20 35.10
C ARG A 603 -5.48 17.77 35.85
N SER A 604 -4.27 17.44 35.40
CA SER A 604 -3.05 17.99 35.99
C SER A 604 -2.91 19.50 35.72
N PHE A 605 -3.34 19.96 34.56
CA PHE A 605 -3.45 21.39 34.24
C PHE A 605 -4.50 22.09 35.10
N LEU A 606 -5.70 21.53 35.20
CA LEU A 606 -6.76 22.08 36.04
C LEU A 606 -6.36 22.16 37.52
N ALA A 607 -5.75 21.09 38.05
CA ALA A 607 -5.24 21.05 39.41
C ALA A 607 -4.21 22.16 39.68
N GLN A 608 -3.44 22.57 38.68
CA GLN A 608 -2.50 23.68 38.81
C GLN A 608 -3.21 25.04 38.85
N ILE A 609 -4.25 25.24 38.04
CA ILE A 609 -5.04 26.49 38.03
C ILE A 609 -5.76 26.72 39.36
N TYR A 610 -6.24 25.66 40.00
CA TYR A 610 -6.98 25.77 41.26
C TYR A 610 -6.09 25.99 42.49
N LYS A 611 -4.76 25.82 42.39
CA LYS A 611 -3.87 25.97 43.55
C LYS A 611 -3.98 27.37 44.18
N PRO A 612 -4.02 27.48 45.52
CA PRO A 612 -3.83 26.40 46.51
C PRO A 612 -5.09 25.57 46.81
N ALA A 613 -6.27 25.94 46.29
CA ALA A 613 -7.50 25.19 46.50
C ALA A 613 -7.47 23.82 45.78
N ALA A 614 -8.24 22.86 46.30
CA ALA A 614 -8.46 21.59 45.64
C ALA A 614 -9.32 21.80 44.39
N ALA A 615 -8.90 21.24 43.24
CA ALA A 615 -9.73 21.27 42.05
C ALA A 615 -11.01 20.43 42.26
N PRO A 616 -12.19 20.92 41.87
CA PRO A 616 -13.40 20.13 41.89
C PRO A 616 -13.20 18.90 41.00
N SER A 617 -13.65 17.73 41.48
CA SER A 617 -13.53 16.48 40.72
C SER A 617 -14.75 15.61 40.91
N TYR A 618 -15.65 15.65 39.93
CA TYR A 618 -16.72 14.67 39.79
C TYR A 618 -16.20 13.46 38.98
N GLY A 619 -16.24 12.28 39.59
CA GLY A 619 -15.98 11.00 38.92
C GLY A 619 -14.50 10.61 38.78
N ARG A 620 -14.17 9.39 39.23
CA ARG A 620 -12.83 8.78 39.17
C ARG A 620 -12.63 7.85 37.97
N ARG A 621 -13.70 7.45 37.25
CA ARG A 621 -13.64 6.47 36.15
C ARG A 621 -12.70 6.92 35.05
N LEU A 622 -11.70 6.10 34.66
CA LEU A 622 -10.66 6.44 33.67
C LEU A 622 -11.22 6.96 32.34
N TYR A 623 -12.33 6.40 31.87
CA TYR A 623 -12.98 6.67 30.60
C TYR A 623 -14.22 7.58 30.71
N ALA A 624 -14.32 8.41 31.75
CA ALA A 624 -15.47 9.29 31.94
C ALA A 624 -15.62 10.28 30.77
N GLY A 625 -16.74 10.18 30.03
CA GLY A 625 -17.04 11.04 28.88
C GLY A 625 -16.54 10.55 27.53
N TYR A 626 -15.95 9.34 27.46
CA TYR A 626 -15.44 8.79 26.20
C TYR A 626 -16.55 8.56 25.16
N SER A 627 -17.77 8.21 25.58
CA SER A 627 -18.91 8.05 24.66
C SER A 627 -19.23 9.33 23.87
N TYR A 628 -19.19 10.49 24.53
CA TYR A 628 -19.40 11.79 23.86
C TYR A 628 -18.28 12.12 22.88
N ARG A 629 -17.03 11.78 23.22
CA ARG A 629 -15.89 11.92 22.31
C ARG A 629 -16.03 11.03 21.08
N LEU A 630 -16.37 9.76 21.29
CA LEU A 630 -16.56 8.80 20.21
C LEU A 630 -17.69 9.25 19.27
N ALA A 631 -18.82 9.69 19.82
CA ALA A 631 -19.92 10.27 19.05
C ALA A 631 -19.48 11.50 18.25
N GLY A 632 -18.71 12.41 18.87
CA GLY A 632 -18.16 13.58 18.18
C GLY A 632 -17.22 13.21 17.03
N ASN A 633 -16.33 12.24 17.23
CA ASN A 633 -15.43 11.75 16.18
C ASN A 633 -16.20 11.09 15.03
N LEU A 634 -17.25 10.32 15.32
CA LEU A 634 -18.15 9.72 14.32
C LEU A 634 -18.82 10.81 13.46
N THR A 635 -19.37 11.84 14.10
CA THR A 635 -20.00 12.95 13.39
C THR A 635 -19.00 13.69 12.52
N ILE A 636 -17.80 14.00 13.03
CA ILE A 636 -16.74 14.68 12.27
C ILE A 636 -16.29 13.84 11.08
N MET A 637 -16.08 12.53 11.26
CA MET A 637 -15.71 11.65 10.16
C MET A 637 -16.80 11.66 9.08
N PHE A 638 -18.05 11.42 9.46
CA PHE A 638 -19.15 11.39 8.50
C PHE A 638 -19.29 12.72 7.74
N SER A 639 -19.28 13.85 8.45
CA SER A 639 -19.41 15.17 7.82
C SER A 639 -18.22 15.50 6.92
N SER A 640 -16.99 15.25 7.38
CA SER A 640 -15.78 15.52 6.59
C SER A 640 -15.67 14.62 5.36
N SER A 641 -15.95 13.31 5.49
CA SER A 641 -15.97 12.38 4.36
C SER A 641 -17.07 12.74 3.35
N LEU A 642 -18.27 13.12 3.81
CA LEU A 642 -19.34 13.57 2.93
C LEU A 642 -18.96 14.86 2.19
N SER A 643 -18.38 15.84 2.87
CA SER A 643 -17.90 17.07 2.23
C SER A 643 -16.83 16.79 1.18
N MET A 644 -15.86 15.92 1.47
CA MET A 644 -14.82 15.55 0.50
C MET A 644 -15.39 14.80 -0.70
N TYR A 645 -16.39 13.94 -0.49
CA TYR A 645 -17.09 13.26 -1.56
C TYR A 645 -17.83 14.22 -2.48
N LEU A 646 -18.56 15.19 -1.91
CA LEU A 646 -19.26 16.22 -2.69
C LEU A 646 -18.30 17.14 -3.46
N LEU A 647 -17.09 17.36 -2.93
CA LEU A 647 -16.05 18.15 -3.58
C LEU A 647 -15.22 17.36 -4.61
N GLY A 648 -15.48 16.06 -4.79
CA GLY A 648 -14.72 15.21 -5.71
C GLY A 648 -13.27 14.94 -5.29
N VAL A 649 -12.95 15.13 -4.00
CA VAL A 649 -11.61 14.91 -3.42
C VAL A 649 -11.43 13.46 -2.98
N ILE A 650 -12.52 12.83 -2.53
CA ILE A 650 -12.60 11.40 -2.16
C ILE A 650 -13.69 10.76 -2.99
#